data_AF-A0A2U2UC31-F1
#
_entry.id   AF-A0A2U2UC31-F1
#
_cell.length_a   1.000
_cell.length_b   1.000
_cell.length_c   1.000
_cell.angle_alpha   90.00
_cell.angle_beta   90.00
_cell.angle_gamma   90.00
#
_symmetry.space_group_name_H-M   'P 1'
#
loop_
_entity.id
_entity.type
_entity.pdbx_description
1 polymer ?
#
loop_
_entity_poly.entity_id
_entity_poly.type
_entity_poly.pdbx_seq_one_letter_code
_entity_poly.pdbx_strand_id
1 'polypeptide(L)'
;AAGDLAGEITGVTDGAGREFRLVLTTQAQRAEEARKQHTASLFSPDTPRPLSASAFPDTLPGTEYGPDRGIRLSAVWLMHDPAYPESLPGAPLVRYTYTEAGELLAVYDRSNTQVRAFTYDAQHPGRMVAHRYAGRPEMRYRYDDAGRVVEQLNPAGLSYRYQYEQDRITVTDSLNRREVLHTEGGAGLRRVVKKELADGSATHSGYDAAGRLTAQTDAAGRRTEYGLNVVSGDITDITTPDGRETKFYYNDGNQVTAVVSPDGLESRRAYDEPGRLVTETSRSGETVRYRYDDAYSELPATTTDATGSTRQMTWSRYGQLLAFTDCSGYQTRYEYDRFGQMTAVHREEGISRYRRYDNRGRLTSVKDAQGRETRYEYNAAGDLTAVITPDGNRSETQYDAWGKAVSTTQGGLTRSMEYDAAGRVTTLTNENGSRSEFTYDVLDRLTEQRGFDGRTQRYRYSATGQLIRSEDEGQVTQWYYDEADRITHRTVNGDPAEQWQYDEHGWLTTLSHTSEGHRVAVHYGYDDKGRLTGERQTVENPETGELLWQHETKHAYNEQGLANRVTPDSLPPVEWLTYGSGYLAGMKLGGTPRVEYTRDRLHRETVRSFGSMAGSNAAYELTSTYTPAGQLQSQHLNSLVYDRDYGWNDNGDL
;
A
#
# COMPACT_ATOMS: atom_id res chain seq x y z
N ALA A 1 -27.92 -3.86 17.09
CA ALA A 1 -28.92 -4.95 17.07
C ALA A 1 -28.94 -5.61 18.45
N ALA A 2 -29.92 -5.26 19.28
CA ALA A 2 -30.28 -6.08 20.44
C ALA A 2 -31.29 -7.11 19.92
N GLY A 3 -30.88 -8.37 19.83
CA GLY A 3 -31.70 -9.44 19.27
C GLY A 3 -31.36 -10.77 19.92
N ASP A 4 -32.41 -11.44 20.41
CA ASP A 4 -32.45 -12.78 20.96
C ASP A 4 -31.86 -13.84 20.00
N LEU A 5 -30.54 -13.99 19.98
CA LEU A 5 -29.87 -15.16 19.40
C LEU A 5 -29.28 -16.01 20.53
N ALA A 6 -30.16 -16.61 21.32
CA ALA A 6 -29.80 -17.54 22.40
C ALA A 6 -29.50 -18.98 21.89
N GLY A 7 -29.57 -19.21 20.57
CA GLY A 7 -29.27 -20.50 19.91
C GLY A 7 -27.94 -20.51 19.17
N GLU A 8 -27.35 -21.70 19.00
CA GLU A 8 -26.13 -21.90 18.22
C GLU A 8 -26.37 -21.60 16.74
N ILE A 9 -25.76 -20.53 16.20
CA ILE A 9 -25.86 -20.17 14.79
C ILE A 9 -25.06 -21.19 13.97
N THR A 10 -25.74 -22.17 13.38
CA THR A 10 -25.12 -23.20 12.52
C THR A 10 -25.16 -22.86 11.03
N GLY A 11 -25.84 -21.76 10.67
CA GLY A 11 -26.00 -21.28 9.29
C GLY A 11 -25.88 -19.77 9.23
N VAL A 12 -25.12 -19.24 8.26
CA VAL A 12 -24.96 -17.80 8.02
C VAL A 12 -25.17 -17.54 6.54
N THR A 13 -25.90 -16.47 6.23
CA THR A 13 -26.03 -15.97 4.86
C THR A 13 -25.37 -14.61 4.77
N ASP A 14 -24.49 -14.41 3.79
CA ASP A 14 -23.87 -13.09 3.58
C ASP A 14 -24.79 -12.15 2.77
N GLY A 15 -24.40 -10.87 2.67
CA GLY A 15 -25.16 -9.86 1.91
C GLY A 15 -25.32 -10.18 0.42
N ALA A 16 -24.53 -11.12 -0.11
CA ALA A 16 -24.63 -11.57 -1.48
C ALA A 16 -25.47 -12.86 -1.64
N GLY A 17 -26.01 -13.42 -0.56
CA GLY A 17 -26.88 -14.60 -0.57
C GLY A 17 -26.14 -15.94 -0.56
N ARG A 18 -24.83 -15.98 -0.31
CA ARG A 18 -24.11 -17.25 -0.09
C ARG A 18 -24.47 -17.80 1.28
N GLU A 19 -24.77 -19.10 1.34
CA GLU A 19 -25.10 -19.77 2.59
C GLU A 19 -23.92 -20.61 3.06
N PHE A 20 -23.55 -20.40 4.32
CA PHE A 20 -22.45 -21.06 4.98
C PHE A 20 -22.98 -21.91 6.13
N ARG A 21 -22.54 -23.16 6.20
CA ARG A 21 -22.75 -24.00 7.38
C ARG A 21 -21.54 -23.90 8.29
N LEU A 22 -21.79 -23.47 9.52
CA LEU A 22 -20.82 -23.43 10.60
C LEU A 22 -20.89 -24.76 11.35
N VAL A 23 -19.79 -25.52 11.35
CA VAL A 23 -19.68 -26.72 12.18
C VAL A 23 -19.21 -26.28 13.55
N LEU A 24 -20.06 -26.46 14.55
CA LEU A 24 -19.78 -26.11 15.93
C LEU A 24 -19.51 -27.39 16.72
N THR A 25 -18.59 -27.32 17.67
CA THR A 25 -18.28 -28.41 18.60
C THR A 25 -18.46 -27.94 20.03
N THR A 26 -19.01 -28.80 20.88
CA THR A 26 -19.07 -28.56 22.33
C THR A 26 -17.82 -29.10 23.02
N GLN A 27 -17.58 -28.67 24.25
CA GLN A 27 -16.46 -29.16 25.05
C GLN A 27 -16.56 -30.67 25.32
N ALA A 28 -17.76 -31.18 25.60
CA ALA A 28 -18.00 -32.61 25.81
C ALA A 28 -17.66 -33.46 24.57
N GLN A 29 -18.06 -33.00 23.38
CA GLN A 29 -17.74 -33.66 22.12
C GLN A 29 -16.22 -33.72 21.89
N ARG A 30 -15.51 -32.61 22.12
CA ARG A 30 -14.05 -32.56 21.98
C ARG A 30 -13.34 -33.48 22.97
N ALA A 31 -13.78 -33.50 24.23
CA ALA A 31 -13.22 -34.39 25.25
C ALA A 31 -13.45 -35.88 24.92
N GLU A 32 -14.62 -36.23 24.37
CA GLU A 32 -14.91 -37.59 23.94
C GLU A 32 -14.06 -38.02 22.72
N GLU A 33 -13.90 -37.14 21.72
CA GLU A 33 -13.03 -37.39 20.56
C GLU A 33 -11.58 -37.61 20.97
N ALA A 34 -11.05 -36.78 21.88
CA ALA A 34 -9.70 -36.93 22.37
C ALA A 34 -9.51 -38.27 23.13
N ARG A 35 -10.50 -38.67 23.95
CA ARG A 35 -10.51 -40.00 24.59
C ARG A 35 -10.50 -41.15 23.56
N LYS A 36 -11.28 -41.04 22.48
CA LYS A 36 -11.30 -42.04 21.40
C LYS A 36 -9.95 -42.12 20.67
N GLN A 37 -9.34 -40.98 20.34
CA GLN A 37 -8.01 -40.92 19.71
C GLN A 37 -6.92 -41.52 20.61
N HIS A 38 -6.94 -41.19 21.91
CA HIS A 38 -6.00 -41.77 22.88
C HIS A 38 -6.19 -43.28 23.02
N THR A 39 -7.44 -43.75 23.04
CA THR A 39 -7.75 -45.19 23.10
C THR A 39 -7.28 -45.92 21.84
N ALA A 40 -7.42 -45.32 20.65
CA ALA A 40 -6.89 -45.85 19.40
C ALA A 40 -5.35 -45.88 19.37
N SER A 41 -4.68 -44.86 19.92
CA SER A 41 -3.21 -44.80 20.01
C SER A 41 -2.62 -45.83 20.99
N LEU A 42 -3.38 -46.21 22.03
CA LEU A 42 -3.00 -47.25 23.01
C LEU A 42 -3.05 -48.69 22.44
N PHE A 43 -3.52 -48.88 21.20
CA PHE A 43 -3.45 -50.16 20.49
C PHE A 43 -2.19 -50.29 19.61
N SER A 44 -1.27 -49.32 19.63
CA SER A 44 0.12 -49.49 19.17
C SER A 44 1.00 -50.00 20.32
N PRO A 45 1.85 -51.02 20.10
CA PRO A 45 2.55 -51.71 21.17
C PRO A 45 3.84 -50.98 21.57
N ASP A 46 3.74 -49.83 22.27
CA ASP A 46 4.82 -49.29 23.13
C ASP A 46 4.42 -47.96 23.81
N THR A 47 3.46 -47.96 24.75
CA THR A 47 3.33 -46.86 25.74
C THR A 47 2.47 -47.25 26.97
N PRO A 48 2.87 -46.92 28.21
CA PRO A 48 2.13 -47.26 29.42
C PRO A 48 0.91 -46.33 29.69
N ARG A 49 -0.16 -46.90 30.27
CA ARG A 49 -1.39 -46.24 30.81
C ARG A 49 -1.19 -45.82 32.30
N PRO A 50 -2.12 -45.04 32.91
CA PRO A 50 -2.68 -43.75 32.51
C PRO A 50 -2.38 -42.66 33.58
N LEU A 51 -2.32 -41.37 33.19
CA LEU A 51 -2.56 -40.28 34.14
C LEU A 51 -4.08 -40.09 34.31
N SER A 52 -4.49 -39.78 35.54
CA SER A 52 -5.89 -39.69 35.99
C SER A 52 -6.78 -38.87 35.05
N ALA A 53 -8.04 -39.28 34.94
CA ALA A 53 -9.09 -38.51 34.28
C ALA A 53 -9.05 -37.05 34.74
N SER A 54 -8.78 -36.15 33.81
CA SER A 54 -8.90 -34.73 34.08
C SER A 54 -10.37 -34.40 34.32
N ALA A 55 -10.67 -33.91 35.53
CA ALA A 55 -11.93 -33.27 35.87
C ALA A 55 -11.92 -31.88 35.23
N PHE A 56 -12.18 -31.81 33.92
CA PHE A 56 -12.32 -30.53 33.26
C PHE A 56 -13.62 -29.87 33.73
N PRO A 57 -13.59 -28.59 34.12
CA PRO A 57 -14.83 -27.86 34.37
C PRO A 57 -15.62 -27.76 33.07
N ASP A 58 -16.94 -27.97 33.15
CA ASP A 58 -17.88 -27.90 32.02
C ASP A 58 -17.96 -26.50 31.37
N THR A 59 -17.26 -25.51 31.94
CA THR A 59 -17.17 -24.13 31.44
C THR A 59 -15.77 -23.56 31.75
N LEU A 60 -15.19 -22.83 30.79
CA LEU A 60 -14.06 -21.96 31.08
C LEU A 60 -14.57 -20.78 31.95
N PRO A 61 -13.73 -20.20 32.83
CA PRO A 61 -14.14 -19.10 33.70
C PRO A 61 -14.76 -17.97 32.88
N GLY A 62 -15.89 -17.43 33.36
CA GLY A 62 -16.58 -16.34 32.70
C GLY A 62 -15.64 -15.16 32.49
N THR A 63 -15.65 -14.62 31.28
CA THR A 63 -14.92 -13.39 30.97
C THR A 63 -15.84 -12.20 31.24
N GLU A 64 -15.29 -10.99 31.26
CA GLU A 64 -16.09 -9.75 31.26
C GLU A 64 -17.05 -9.65 30.05
N TYR A 65 -16.82 -10.46 29.01
CA TYR A 65 -17.66 -10.58 27.81
C TYR A 65 -18.75 -11.65 27.93
N GLY A 66 -18.90 -12.28 29.10
CA GLY A 66 -19.91 -13.30 29.38
C GLY A 66 -19.34 -14.70 29.63
N PRO A 67 -20.20 -15.66 30.00
CA PRO A 67 -19.81 -17.05 30.24
C PRO A 67 -19.41 -17.73 28.94
N ASP A 68 -18.24 -18.38 28.92
CA ASP A 68 -17.84 -19.24 27.80
C ASP A 68 -18.63 -20.56 27.86
N ARG A 69 -19.54 -20.72 26.91
CA ARG A 69 -20.39 -21.92 26.78
C ARG A 69 -19.64 -23.14 26.20
N GLY A 70 -18.34 -23.04 25.96
CA GLY A 70 -17.50 -24.13 25.47
C GLY A 70 -17.74 -24.50 23.99
N ILE A 71 -18.46 -23.66 23.24
CA ILE A 71 -18.76 -23.87 21.82
C ILE A 71 -17.62 -23.31 20.97
N ARG A 72 -17.18 -24.05 19.98
CA ARG A 72 -16.10 -23.66 19.06
C ARG A 72 -16.44 -23.96 17.61
N LEU A 73 -16.11 -23.03 16.71
CA LEU A 73 -16.23 -23.22 15.27
C LEU A 73 -15.13 -24.14 14.75
N SER A 74 -15.45 -25.37 14.35
CA SER A 74 -14.47 -26.33 13.84
C SER A 74 -14.30 -26.27 12.33
N ALA A 75 -15.31 -25.86 11.57
CA ALA A 75 -15.21 -25.74 10.11
C ALA A 75 -16.27 -24.80 9.54
N VAL A 76 -15.95 -24.18 8.40
CA VAL A 76 -16.90 -23.39 7.59
C VAL A 76 -17.07 -24.07 6.24
N TRP A 77 -18.30 -24.42 5.90
CA TRP A 77 -18.66 -24.99 4.60
C TRP A 77 -19.47 -23.98 3.80
N LEU A 78 -19.14 -23.81 2.53
CA LEU A 78 -20.03 -23.14 1.58
C LEU A 78 -21.06 -24.15 1.10
N MET A 79 -22.32 -23.95 1.47
CA MET A 79 -23.43 -24.86 1.19
C MET A 79 -24.27 -24.41 0.00
N HIS A 80 -24.32 -23.11 -0.24
CA HIS A 80 -25.00 -22.53 -1.39
C HIS A 80 -24.22 -21.32 -1.87
N ASP A 81 -24.00 -21.25 -3.18
CA ASP A 81 -23.44 -20.09 -3.86
C ASP A 81 -24.37 -19.71 -5.02
N PRO A 82 -25.05 -18.56 -4.96
CA PRO A 82 -25.97 -18.16 -6.01
C PRO A 82 -25.33 -17.97 -7.39
N ALA A 83 -24.02 -17.64 -7.45
CA ALA A 83 -23.30 -17.47 -8.71
C ALA A 83 -22.68 -18.78 -9.20
N TYR A 84 -22.38 -19.71 -8.28
CA TYR A 84 -21.74 -21.00 -8.57
C TYR A 84 -22.49 -22.18 -7.95
N PRO A 85 -23.80 -22.38 -8.23
CA PRO A 85 -24.64 -23.34 -7.52
C PRO A 85 -24.20 -24.80 -7.72
N GLU A 86 -23.60 -25.12 -8.87
CA GLU A 86 -23.15 -26.47 -9.22
C GLU A 86 -21.66 -26.72 -8.88
N SER A 87 -20.93 -25.71 -8.40
CA SER A 87 -19.48 -25.76 -8.19
C SER A 87 -19.09 -25.48 -6.75
N LEU A 88 -19.78 -26.12 -5.81
CA LEU A 88 -19.44 -26.02 -4.39
C LEU A 88 -18.10 -26.72 -4.07
N PRO A 89 -17.34 -26.22 -3.08
CA PRO A 89 -16.10 -26.87 -2.67
C PRO A 89 -16.39 -28.22 -1.97
N GLY A 90 -15.63 -29.26 -2.33
CA GLY A 90 -15.72 -30.58 -1.68
C GLY A 90 -15.07 -30.67 -0.29
N ALA A 91 -14.47 -29.57 0.18
CA ALA A 91 -13.79 -29.44 1.46
C ALA A 91 -14.24 -28.14 2.14
N PRO A 92 -14.12 -28.03 3.48
CA PRO A 92 -14.42 -26.78 4.16
C PRO A 92 -13.48 -25.66 3.69
N LEU A 93 -13.97 -24.43 3.68
CA LEU A 93 -13.19 -23.24 3.32
C LEU A 93 -12.08 -22.95 4.34
N VAL A 94 -12.33 -23.31 5.59
CA VAL A 94 -11.37 -23.23 6.69
C VAL A 94 -11.76 -24.27 7.74
N ARG A 95 -10.76 -24.85 8.40
CA ARG A 95 -10.95 -25.78 9.52
C ARG A 95 -10.06 -25.39 10.69
N TYR A 96 -10.58 -25.60 11.89
CA TYR A 96 -9.94 -25.30 13.15
C TYR A 96 -9.91 -26.56 14.02
N THR A 97 -8.81 -26.76 14.72
CA THR A 97 -8.73 -27.77 15.79
C THR A 97 -8.49 -27.06 17.11
N TYR A 98 -8.88 -27.73 18.20
CA TYR A 98 -8.84 -27.17 19.53
C TYR A 98 -8.25 -28.16 20.53
N THR A 99 -7.71 -27.65 21.64
CA THR A 99 -7.40 -28.47 22.81
C THR A 99 -8.70 -29.00 23.45
N GLU A 100 -8.60 -29.97 24.36
CA GLU A 100 -9.74 -30.47 25.14
C GLU A 100 -10.43 -29.35 25.92
N ALA A 101 -9.66 -28.35 26.38
CA ALA A 101 -10.15 -27.15 27.04
C ALA A 101 -10.79 -26.12 26.07
N GLY A 102 -10.68 -26.31 24.76
CA GLY A 102 -11.25 -25.41 23.75
C GLY A 102 -10.34 -24.27 23.29
N GLU A 103 -9.03 -24.35 23.53
CA GLU A 103 -8.08 -23.36 23.02
C GLU A 103 -7.72 -23.67 21.55
N LEU A 104 -7.58 -22.66 20.69
CA LEU A 104 -7.34 -22.87 19.26
C LEU A 104 -5.97 -23.49 19.02
N LEU A 105 -5.90 -24.73 18.56
CA LEU A 105 -4.66 -25.50 18.39
C LEU A 105 -4.05 -25.34 16.99
N ALA A 106 -4.87 -25.38 15.94
CA ALA A 106 -4.40 -25.19 14.57
C ALA A 106 -5.47 -24.64 13.64
N VAL A 107 -5.00 -23.98 12.58
CA VAL A 107 -5.83 -23.47 11.48
C VAL A 107 -5.40 -24.18 10.19
N TYR A 108 -6.38 -24.66 9.43
CA TYR A 108 -6.19 -25.28 8.13
C TYR A 108 -6.87 -24.45 7.06
N ASP A 109 -6.15 -24.20 5.96
CA ASP A 109 -6.73 -23.52 4.79
C ASP A 109 -7.70 -24.43 4.02
N ARG A 110 -8.31 -23.89 2.96
CA ARG A 110 -9.25 -24.61 2.07
C ARG A 110 -8.66 -25.81 1.33
N SER A 111 -7.33 -25.95 1.32
CA SER A 111 -6.64 -27.15 0.80
C SER A 111 -6.44 -28.22 1.88
N ASN A 112 -6.91 -27.96 3.10
CA ASN A 112 -6.66 -28.73 4.30
C ASN A 112 -5.18 -28.75 4.74
N THR A 113 -4.39 -27.76 4.30
CA THR A 113 -3.01 -27.59 4.77
C THR A 113 -3.00 -26.77 6.06
N GLN A 114 -2.31 -27.26 7.09
CA GLN A 114 -2.13 -26.50 8.33
C GLN A 114 -1.33 -25.23 8.04
N VAL A 115 -1.94 -24.05 8.24
CA VAL A 115 -1.32 -22.74 8.02
C VAL A 115 -0.80 -22.09 9.30
N ARG A 116 -1.35 -22.48 10.45
CA ARG A 116 -0.97 -21.95 11.76
C ARG A 116 -1.12 -23.02 12.85
N ALA A 117 -0.24 -22.97 13.85
CA ALA A 117 -0.31 -23.80 15.05
C ALA A 117 -0.08 -22.94 16.29
N PHE A 118 -0.65 -23.36 17.41
CA PHE A 118 -0.56 -22.71 18.71
C PHE A 118 -0.26 -23.73 19.80
N THR A 119 0.34 -23.29 20.89
CA THR A 119 0.64 -24.10 22.07
C THR A 119 0.28 -23.28 23.30
N TYR A 120 -0.33 -23.93 24.29
CA TYR A 120 -0.83 -23.29 25.50
C TYR A 120 -0.19 -23.88 26.74
N ASP A 121 -0.21 -23.12 27.82
CA ASP A 121 0.22 -23.53 29.14
C ASP A 121 -0.80 -24.50 29.75
N ALA A 122 -0.37 -25.74 30.02
CA ALA A 122 -1.23 -26.77 30.60
C ALA A 122 -1.74 -26.42 32.02
N GLN A 123 -1.05 -25.54 32.75
CA GLN A 123 -1.43 -25.12 34.11
C GLN A 123 -2.30 -23.86 34.11
N HIS A 124 -2.28 -23.09 33.02
CA HIS A 124 -3.01 -21.82 32.90
C HIS A 124 -3.86 -21.81 31.63
N PRO A 125 -5.08 -22.36 31.68
CA PRO A 125 -5.98 -22.41 30.52
C PRO A 125 -6.15 -21.03 29.86
N GLY A 126 -6.04 -20.99 28.53
CA GLY A 126 -6.12 -19.78 27.71
C GLY A 126 -4.78 -19.07 27.48
N ARG A 127 -3.71 -19.43 28.20
CA ARG A 127 -2.40 -18.78 28.10
C ARG A 127 -1.56 -19.40 26.97
N MET A 128 -1.48 -18.73 25.82
CA MET A 128 -0.69 -19.17 24.66
C MET A 128 0.82 -19.02 24.91
N VAL A 129 1.57 -20.11 25.00
CA VAL A 129 3.04 -20.09 25.20
C VAL A 129 3.83 -20.16 23.91
N ALA A 130 3.22 -20.55 22.79
CA ALA A 130 3.88 -20.53 21.50
C ALA A 130 2.92 -20.47 20.32
N HIS A 131 3.42 -20.03 19.16
CA HIS A 131 2.73 -20.19 17.90
C HIS A 131 3.72 -20.27 16.72
N ARG A 132 3.27 -20.84 15.60
CA ARG A 132 4.05 -20.92 14.36
C ARG A 132 3.19 -20.86 13.11
N TYR A 133 3.77 -20.35 12.04
CA TYR A 133 3.24 -20.47 10.68
C TYR A 133 3.74 -21.76 10.02
N ALA A 134 3.03 -22.22 8.98
CA ALA A 134 3.44 -23.39 8.20
C ALA A 134 4.87 -23.24 7.66
N GLY A 135 5.72 -24.24 7.91
CA GLY A 135 7.11 -24.22 7.43
C GLY A 135 8.01 -23.18 8.09
N ARG A 136 7.57 -22.52 9.18
CA ARG A 136 8.33 -21.50 9.90
C ARG A 136 8.70 -21.92 11.33
N PRO A 137 9.79 -21.38 11.91
CA PRO A 137 10.12 -21.55 13.32
C PRO A 137 9.00 -21.09 14.26
N GLU A 138 9.00 -21.68 15.45
CA GLU A 138 8.04 -21.37 16.50
C GLU A 138 8.47 -20.17 17.33
N MET A 139 7.55 -19.21 17.49
CA MET A 139 7.69 -18.06 18.39
C MET A 139 7.14 -18.44 19.76
N ARG A 140 7.86 -18.08 20.84
CA ARG A 140 7.51 -18.49 22.21
C ARG A 140 7.34 -17.31 23.14
N TYR A 141 6.51 -17.49 24.16
CA TYR A 141 6.20 -16.46 25.15
C TYR A 141 6.48 -16.96 26.57
N ARG A 142 6.95 -16.06 27.44
CA ARG A 142 7.01 -16.26 28.88
C ARG A 142 6.17 -15.22 29.59
N TYR A 143 5.65 -15.60 30.75
CA TYR A 143 4.71 -14.81 31.53
C TYR A 143 5.22 -14.59 32.95
N ASP A 144 4.84 -13.47 33.55
CA ASP A 144 4.97 -13.28 35.01
C ASP A 144 3.80 -13.91 35.76
N ASP A 145 3.85 -13.84 37.10
CA ASP A 145 2.81 -14.36 37.99
C ASP A 145 1.45 -13.68 37.80
N ALA A 146 1.44 -12.45 37.26
CA ALA A 146 0.23 -11.71 36.92
C ALA A 146 -0.33 -12.08 35.53
N GLY A 147 0.32 -12.99 34.79
CA GLY A 147 -0.09 -13.42 33.46
C GLY A 147 0.23 -12.44 32.34
N ARG A 148 1.15 -11.50 32.55
CA ARG A 148 1.63 -10.57 31.52
C ARG A 148 2.85 -11.15 30.80
N VAL A 149 2.97 -10.91 29.50
CA VAL A 149 4.10 -11.40 28.70
C VAL A 149 5.38 -10.66 29.09
N VAL A 150 6.38 -11.37 29.62
CA VAL A 150 7.69 -10.78 29.99
C VAL A 150 8.77 -11.06 28.95
N GLU A 151 8.61 -12.10 28.14
CA GLU A 151 9.54 -12.38 27.03
C GLU A 151 8.78 -12.92 25.82
N GLN A 152 9.22 -12.51 24.63
CA GLN A 152 8.86 -13.07 23.35
C GLN A 152 10.14 -13.51 22.63
N LEU A 153 10.32 -14.82 22.46
CA LEU A 153 11.45 -15.41 21.73
C LEU A 153 11.07 -15.64 20.27
N ASN A 154 11.80 -14.98 19.36
CA ASN A 154 11.63 -15.11 17.91
C ASN A 154 12.94 -15.67 17.30
N PRO A 155 13.03 -16.97 16.97
CA PRO A 155 14.30 -17.61 16.59
C PRO A 155 15.03 -17.04 15.37
N ALA A 156 14.30 -16.41 14.45
CA ALA A 156 14.83 -15.88 13.19
C ALA A 156 14.63 -14.35 13.06
N GLY A 157 14.40 -13.65 14.17
CA GLY A 157 14.18 -12.21 14.22
C GLY A 157 14.44 -11.62 15.61
N LEU A 158 13.96 -10.41 15.85
CA LEU A 158 14.12 -9.75 17.16
C LEU A 158 13.30 -10.46 18.23
N SER A 159 13.94 -10.85 19.32
CA SER A 159 13.25 -11.27 20.54
C SER A 159 13.04 -10.07 21.46
N TYR A 160 11.98 -10.07 22.26
CA TYR A 160 11.60 -8.93 23.10
C TYR A 160 11.52 -9.32 24.57
N ARG A 161 11.91 -8.41 25.45
CA ARG A 161 11.68 -8.46 26.90
C ARG A 161 10.82 -7.28 27.32
N TYR A 162 9.89 -7.52 28.22
CA TYR A 162 8.95 -6.51 28.72
C TYR A 162 9.11 -6.36 30.23
N GLN A 163 9.27 -5.13 30.69
CA GLN A 163 9.29 -4.78 32.11
C GLN A 163 8.10 -3.86 32.38
N TYR A 164 7.24 -4.27 33.30
CA TYR A 164 6.04 -3.54 33.67
C TYR A 164 6.20 -2.89 35.03
N GLU A 165 6.14 -1.56 35.06
CA GLU A 165 6.14 -0.74 36.27
C GLU A 165 4.75 -0.11 36.46
N GLN A 166 4.58 0.71 37.51
CA GLN A 166 3.29 1.32 37.81
C GLN A 166 2.82 2.27 36.70
N ASP A 167 3.72 3.11 36.20
CA ASP A 167 3.49 4.22 35.28
C ASP A 167 4.22 4.06 33.93
N ARG A 168 4.90 2.93 33.69
CA ARG A 168 5.63 2.70 32.45
C ARG A 168 5.79 1.23 32.06
N ILE A 169 6.00 1.00 30.77
CA ILE A 169 6.35 -0.29 30.18
C ILE A 169 7.65 -0.11 29.41
N THR A 170 8.69 -0.85 29.78
CA THR A 170 9.95 -0.89 29.03
C THR A 170 9.98 -2.13 28.14
N VAL A 171 10.13 -1.93 26.83
CA VAL A 171 10.35 -2.99 25.84
C VAL A 171 11.81 -2.97 25.45
N THR A 172 12.48 -4.12 25.49
CA THR A 172 13.88 -4.27 25.07
C THR A 172 13.99 -5.39 24.06
N ASP A 173 14.48 -5.09 22.86
CA ASP A 173 14.69 -6.11 21.84
C ASP A 173 16.03 -6.86 22.03
N SER A 174 16.28 -7.86 21.19
CA SER A 174 17.50 -8.68 21.24
C SER A 174 18.76 -7.96 20.74
N LEU A 175 18.61 -6.75 20.18
CA LEU A 175 19.72 -5.84 19.91
C LEU A 175 19.98 -4.90 21.10
N ASN A 176 19.28 -5.08 22.21
CA ASN A 176 19.29 -4.24 23.42
C ASN A 176 18.81 -2.81 23.19
N ARG A 177 18.00 -2.58 22.17
CA ARG A 177 17.36 -1.30 21.93
C ARG A 177 16.13 -1.19 22.83
N ARG A 178 15.98 -0.04 23.48
CA ARG A 178 14.98 0.19 24.52
C ARG A 178 13.91 1.16 24.04
N GLU A 179 12.65 0.75 24.13
CA GLU A 179 11.48 1.62 23.99
C GLU A 179 10.77 1.70 25.35
N VAL A 180 10.42 2.92 25.80
CA VAL A 180 9.70 3.13 27.06
C VAL A 180 8.39 3.83 26.78
N LEU A 181 7.29 3.17 27.18
CA LEU A 181 5.94 3.70 27.10
C LEU A 181 5.56 4.19 28.50
N HIS A 182 5.49 5.50 28.69
CA HIS A 182 4.96 6.09 29.92
C HIS A 182 3.44 6.16 29.82
N THR A 183 2.76 5.69 30.85
CA THR A 183 1.31 5.59 30.89
C THR A 183 0.71 6.36 32.04
N GLU A 184 -0.39 7.06 31.78
CA GLU A 184 -1.22 7.69 32.81
C GLU A 184 -2.62 7.08 32.82
N GLY A 185 -3.33 7.27 33.94
CA GLY A 185 -4.65 6.70 34.19
C GLY A 185 -4.62 5.41 35.01
N GLY A 186 -5.81 4.98 35.45
CA GLY A 186 -6.03 3.74 36.20
C GLY A 186 -7.08 2.86 35.54
N ALA A 187 -7.12 1.57 35.91
CA ALA A 187 -7.98 0.56 35.29
C ALA A 187 -7.80 0.49 33.75
N GLY A 188 -8.77 -0.02 33.00
CA GLY A 188 -8.73 -0.14 31.52
C GLY A 188 -8.63 1.18 30.73
N LEU A 189 -8.32 2.30 31.40
CA LEU A 189 -8.15 3.64 30.83
C LEU A 189 -6.68 4.10 30.82
N ARG A 190 -5.71 3.20 31.03
CA ARG A 190 -4.28 3.52 30.89
C ARG A 190 -3.96 3.91 29.45
N ARG A 191 -3.36 5.08 29.26
CA ARG A 191 -2.99 5.63 27.94
C ARG A 191 -1.51 5.94 27.91
N VAL A 192 -0.88 5.74 26.76
CA VAL A 192 0.53 6.11 26.55
C VAL A 192 0.60 7.63 26.33
N VAL A 193 1.13 8.34 27.32
CA VAL A 193 1.27 9.82 27.26
C VAL A 193 2.65 10.26 26.79
N LYS A 194 3.65 9.38 26.88
CA LYS A 194 4.99 9.62 26.34
C LYS A 194 5.57 8.30 25.83
N LYS A 195 6.14 8.33 24.63
CA LYS A 195 6.89 7.22 24.04
C LYS A 195 8.34 7.66 23.83
N GLU A 196 9.27 7.00 24.51
CA GLU A 196 10.71 7.22 24.39
C GLU A 196 11.33 6.08 23.58
N LEU A 197 12.11 6.42 22.55
CA LEU A 197 12.78 5.47 21.66
C LEU A 197 14.23 5.20 22.10
N ALA A 198 14.89 4.27 21.41
CA ALA A 198 16.20 3.75 21.78
C ALA A 198 17.35 4.79 21.67
N ASP A 199 17.18 5.84 20.87
CA ASP A 199 18.12 6.95 20.79
C ASP A 199 17.83 8.08 21.82
N GLY A 200 16.82 7.90 22.68
CA GLY A 200 16.38 8.88 23.67
C GLY A 200 15.41 9.93 23.14
N SER A 201 15.08 9.91 21.84
CA SER A 201 14.02 10.74 21.29
C SER A 201 12.67 10.36 21.91
N ALA A 202 11.80 11.35 22.14
CA ALA A 202 10.52 11.10 22.80
C ALA A 202 9.37 11.89 22.17
N THR A 203 8.23 11.24 22.01
CA THR A 203 6.97 11.88 21.65
C THR A 203 6.02 11.93 22.84
N HIS A 204 5.15 12.93 22.87
CA HIS A 204 4.14 13.09 23.92
C HIS A 204 2.74 13.18 23.31
N SER A 205 1.76 12.64 24.00
CA SER A 205 0.34 12.60 23.59
C SER A 205 -0.51 13.26 24.66
N GLY A 206 -1.30 14.26 24.26
CA GLY A 206 -2.33 14.88 25.07
C GLY A 206 -3.69 14.23 24.81
N TYR A 207 -4.46 14.01 25.88
CA TYR A 207 -5.80 13.43 25.80
C TYR A 207 -6.82 14.30 26.53
N ASP A 208 -8.06 14.30 26.06
CA ASP A 208 -9.19 14.85 26.83
C ASP A 208 -9.68 13.87 27.92
N ALA A 209 -10.70 14.28 28.68
CA ALA A 209 -11.30 13.46 29.74
C ALA A 209 -11.92 12.14 29.21
N ALA A 210 -12.38 12.12 27.95
CA ALA A 210 -12.92 10.93 27.30
C ALA A 210 -11.82 10.01 26.74
N GLY A 211 -10.60 10.50 26.58
CA GLY A 211 -9.45 9.77 26.04
C GLY A 211 -9.16 9.92 24.58
N ARG A 212 -9.74 10.95 23.97
CA ARG A 212 -9.48 11.29 22.58
C ARG A 212 -8.21 12.13 22.52
N LEU A 213 -7.40 11.91 21.48
CA LEU A 213 -6.14 12.61 21.27
C LEU A 213 -6.43 14.10 20.96
N THR A 214 -5.86 15.01 21.73
CA THR A 214 -6.03 16.46 21.55
C THR A 214 -4.74 17.17 21.14
N ALA A 215 -3.59 16.54 21.36
CA ALA A 215 -2.31 17.05 20.89
C ALA A 215 -1.27 15.94 20.77
N GLN A 216 -0.30 16.17 19.91
CA GLN A 216 0.92 15.36 19.82
C GLN A 216 2.13 16.28 19.78
N THR A 217 3.14 16.01 20.59
CA THR A 217 4.42 16.71 20.58
C THR A 217 5.49 15.74 20.08
N ASP A 218 6.21 16.13 19.04
CA ASP A 218 7.27 15.31 18.46
C ASP A 218 8.59 15.39 19.25
N ALA A 219 9.61 14.67 18.79
CA ALA A 219 10.92 14.63 19.43
C ALA A 219 11.72 15.94 19.32
N ALA A 220 11.32 16.87 18.45
CA ALA A 220 11.88 18.23 18.39
C ALA A 220 11.13 19.20 19.33
N GLY A 221 10.09 18.74 20.05
CA GLY A 221 9.28 19.58 20.92
C GLY A 221 8.18 20.36 20.18
N ARG A 222 7.99 20.10 18.89
CA ARG A 222 6.97 20.75 18.07
C ARG A 222 5.62 20.11 18.31
N ARG A 223 4.56 20.92 18.35
CA ARG A 223 3.24 20.49 18.79
C ARG A 223 2.21 20.59 17.67
N THR A 224 1.54 19.49 17.39
CA THR A 224 0.34 19.42 16.55
C THR A 224 -0.88 19.31 17.46
N GLU A 225 -1.92 20.08 17.21
CA GLU A 225 -3.16 20.09 17.99
C GLU A 225 -4.33 19.57 17.16
N TYR A 226 -5.27 18.89 17.84
CA TYR A 226 -6.46 18.30 17.25
C TYR A 226 -7.69 18.89 17.94
N GLY A 227 -8.44 19.73 17.23
CA GLY A 227 -9.77 20.16 17.66
C GLY A 227 -10.77 19.03 17.50
N LEU A 228 -11.63 18.83 18.50
CA LEU A 228 -12.60 17.73 18.53
C LEU A 228 -14.02 18.26 18.78
N ASN A 229 -14.99 17.71 18.05
CA ASN A 229 -16.39 17.87 18.39
C ASN A 229 -16.67 17.20 19.74
N VAL A 230 -17.22 17.96 20.69
CA VAL A 230 -17.44 17.47 22.05
C VAL A 230 -18.41 16.29 22.14
N VAL A 231 -19.36 16.17 21.20
CA VAL A 231 -20.38 15.12 21.17
C VAL A 231 -19.95 13.94 20.30
N SER A 232 -19.66 14.16 19.02
CA SER A 232 -19.34 13.07 18.09
C SER A 232 -17.92 12.54 18.25
N GLY A 233 -16.99 13.38 18.73
CA GLY A 233 -15.56 13.06 18.76
C GLY A 233 -14.85 13.19 17.42
N ASP A 234 -15.54 13.69 16.40
CA ASP A 234 -14.93 13.98 15.10
C ASP A 234 -13.88 15.08 15.23
N ILE A 235 -12.81 14.97 14.44
CA ILE A 235 -11.76 15.99 14.37
C ILE A 235 -12.30 17.19 13.60
N THR A 236 -12.40 18.36 14.22
CA THR A 236 -12.87 19.60 13.57
C THR A 236 -11.75 20.34 12.88
N ASP A 237 -10.55 20.27 13.44
CA ASP A 237 -9.38 20.97 12.93
C ASP A 237 -8.09 20.28 13.36
N ILE A 238 -7.04 20.47 12.57
CA ILE A 238 -5.67 20.08 12.87
C ILE A 238 -4.80 21.32 12.71
N THR A 239 -4.14 21.72 13.79
CA THR A 239 -3.18 22.84 13.78
C THR A 239 -1.76 22.28 13.81
N THR A 240 -0.98 22.53 12.77
CA THR A 240 0.42 22.11 12.65
C THR A 240 1.34 23.03 13.48
N PRO A 241 2.60 22.63 13.75
CA PRO A 241 3.51 23.40 14.60
C PRO A 241 3.78 24.84 14.15
N ASP A 242 3.70 25.10 12.85
CA ASP A 242 3.83 26.43 12.24
C ASP A 242 2.53 27.28 12.33
N GLY A 243 1.52 26.81 13.07
CA GLY A 243 0.25 27.49 13.30
C GLY A 243 -0.77 27.39 12.16
N ARG A 244 -0.43 26.66 11.08
CA ARG A 244 -1.33 26.42 9.96
C ARG A 244 -2.43 25.42 10.32
N GLU A 245 -3.64 25.66 9.84
CA GLU A 245 -4.84 24.93 10.26
C GLU A 245 -5.50 24.23 9.07
N THR A 246 -5.90 22.97 9.24
CA THR A 246 -6.79 22.23 8.32
C THR A 246 -8.12 22.00 9.00
N LYS A 247 -9.25 22.38 8.38
CA LYS A 247 -10.60 22.24 8.96
C LYS A 247 -11.41 21.16 8.27
N PHE A 248 -12.19 20.43 9.05
CA PHE A 248 -13.05 19.35 8.59
C PHE A 248 -14.51 19.64 8.94
N TYR A 249 -15.40 19.39 7.98
CA TYR A 249 -16.84 19.53 8.14
C TYR A 249 -17.52 18.21 7.87
N TYR A 250 -18.57 17.92 8.63
CA TYR A 250 -19.28 16.64 8.61
C TYR A 250 -20.78 16.85 8.39
N ASN A 251 -21.45 15.84 7.85
CA ASN A 251 -22.90 15.72 7.91
C ASN A 251 -23.35 14.99 9.18
N ASP A 252 -24.66 14.84 9.37
CA ASP A 252 -25.25 14.13 10.52
C ASP A 252 -24.94 12.63 10.57
N GLY A 253 -24.41 12.06 9.48
CA GLY A 253 -23.92 10.69 9.39
C GLY A 253 -22.42 10.54 9.71
N ASN A 254 -21.77 11.57 10.26
CA ASN A 254 -20.33 11.66 10.51
C ASN A 254 -19.46 11.43 9.27
N GLN A 255 -19.96 11.83 8.09
CA GLN A 255 -19.21 11.76 6.83
C GLN A 255 -18.64 13.13 6.49
N VAL A 256 -17.37 13.18 6.08
CA VAL A 256 -16.67 14.43 5.73
C VAL A 256 -17.29 15.05 4.48
N THR A 257 -17.87 16.24 4.62
CA THR A 257 -18.48 17.01 3.52
C THR A 257 -17.58 18.09 2.96
N ALA A 258 -16.63 18.61 3.76
CA ALA A 258 -15.63 19.54 3.28
C ALA A 258 -14.32 19.47 4.08
N VAL A 259 -13.22 19.76 3.39
CA VAL A 259 -11.90 19.94 4.00
C VAL A 259 -11.30 21.25 3.49
N VAL A 260 -11.06 22.19 4.39
CA VAL A 260 -10.36 23.45 4.11
C VAL A 260 -8.90 23.28 4.50
N SER A 261 -8.01 23.37 3.52
CA SER A 261 -6.57 23.22 3.70
C SER A 261 -5.94 24.52 4.25
N PRO A 262 -4.67 24.49 4.72
CA PRO A 262 -4.03 25.68 5.28
C PRO A 262 -3.87 26.87 4.34
N ASP A 263 -3.92 26.66 3.02
CA ASP A 263 -3.93 27.74 2.04
C ASP A 263 -5.34 28.32 1.79
N GLY A 264 -6.34 27.91 2.57
CA GLY A 264 -7.72 28.37 2.44
C GLY A 264 -8.52 27.68 1.33
N LEU A 265 -7.90 26.82 0.52
CA LEU A 265 -8.60 26.08 -0.54
C LEU A 265 -9.40 24.91 0.04
N GLU A 266 -10.52 24.62 -0.60
CA GLU A 266 -11.52 23.69 -0.07
C GLU A 266 -11.80 22.54 -1.03
N SER A 267 -11.78 21.31 -0.53
CA SER A 267 -12.39 20.16 -1.21
C SER A 267 -13.76 19.86 -0.61
N ARG A 268 -14.72 19.41 -1.43
CA ARG A 268 -16.10 19.15 -1.03
C ARG A 268 -16.56 17.76 -1.46
N ARG A 269 -17.44 17.15 -0.66
CA ARG A 269 -18.08 15.86 -0.92
C ARG A 269 -19.56 15.93 -0.63
N ALA A 270 -20.35 15.25 -1.45
CA ALA A 270 -21.78 15.08 -1.24
C ALA A 270 -22.13 13.60 -1.27
N TYR A 271 -23.08 13.21 -0.43
CA TYR A 271 -23.54 11.84 -0.25
C TYR A 271 -25.05 11.75 -0.51
N ASP A 272 -25.53 10.60 -0.97
CA ASP A 272 -26.95 10.29 -0.98
C ASP A 272 -27.46 9.80 0.38
N GLU A 273 -28.75 9.49 0.49
CA GLU A 273 -29.40 9.07 1.74
C GLU A 273 -28.78 7.77 2.34
N PRO A 274 -28.42 6.73 1.55
CA PRO A 274 -27.63 5.61 2.03
C PRO A 274 -26.17 5.93 2.43
N GLY A 275 -25.71 7.17 2.25
CA GLY A 275 -24.36 7.59 2.58
C GLY A 275 -23.32 7.29 1.50
N ARG A 276 -23.73 7.05 0.24
CA ARG A 276 -22.81 6.79 -0.87
C ARG A 276 -22.38 8.11 -1.52
N LEU A 277 -21.12 8.21 -1.91
CA LEU A 277 -20.56 9.42 -2.52
C LEU A 277 -21.23 9.69 -3.87
N VAL A 278 -21.82 10.86 -4.07
CA VAL A 278 -22.46 11.26 -5.34
C VAL A 278 -21.70 12.35 -6.07
N THR A 279 -20.92 13.16 -5.35
CA THR A 279 -20.08 14.21 -5.95
C THR A 279 -18.86 14.45 -5.08
N GLU A 280 -17.70 14.62 -5.71
CA GLU A 280 -16.47 15.07 -5.10
C GLU A 280 -15.90 16.23 -5.91
N THR A 281 -15.63 17.34 -5.25
CA THR A 281 -14.96 18.51 -5.82
C THR A 281 -13.58 18.63 -5.17
N SER A 282 -12.54 18.61 -5.98
CA SER A 282 -11.15 18.75 -5.55
C SER A 282 -10.90 20.13 -4.94
N ARG A 283 -9.75 20.26 -4.27
CA ARG A 283 -9.24 21.53 -3.75
C ARG A 283 -9.07 22.62 -4.83
N SER A 284 -8.76 22.21 -6.07
CA SER A 284 -8.63 23.09 -7.25
C SER A 284 -9.94 23.30 -8.02
N GLY A 285 -11.03 22.64 -7.59
CA GLY A 285 -12.39 22.84 -8.10
C GLY A 285 -12.83 21.87 -9.21
N GLU A 286 -12.02 20.90 -9.62
CA GLU A 286 -12.47 19.83 -10.53
C GLU A 286 -13.49 18.94 -9.83
N THR A 287 -14.59 18.63 -10.52
CA THR A 287 -15.69 17.84 -9.94
C THR A 287 -15.85 16.49 -10.62
N VAL A 288 -15.91 15.43 -9.82
CA VAL A 288 -16.28 14.07 -10.24
C VAL A 288 -17.66 13.74 -9.70
N ARG A 289 -18.54 13.18 -10.53
CA ARG A 289 -19.87 12.71 -10.16
C ARG A 289 -19.94 11.20 -10.23
N TYR A 290 -20.68 10.61 -9.30
CA TYR A 290 -20.84 9.16 -9.17
C TYR A 290 -22.32 8.81 -9.31
N ARG A 291 -22.60 7.74 -10.05
CA ARG A 291 -23.96 7.22 -10.24
C ARG A 291 -23.96 5.72 -9.97
N TYR A 292 -25.04 5.26 -9.36
CA TYR A 292 -25.25 3.87 -8.95
C TYR A 292 -26.41 3.26 -9.75
N ASP A 293 -26.38 1.94 -9.96
CA ASP A 293 -27.41 1.24 -10.75
C ASP A 293 -28.77 1.27 -10.05
N ASP A 294 -28.79 1.05 -8.74
CA ASP A 294 -30.00 1.08 -7.91
C ASP A 294 -29.74 1.58 -6.47
N ALA A 295 -30.77 1.57 -5.63
CA ALA A 295 -30.69 2.03 -4.23
C ALA A 295 -29.88 1.12 -3.30
N TYR A 296 -29.60 -0.12 -3.70
CA TYR A 296 -28.89 -1.12 -2.90
C TYR A 296 -27.43 -1.28 -3.33
N SER A 297 -27.06 -0.73 -4.48
CA SER A 297 -25.71 -0.80 -5.04
C SER A 297 -24.72 0.00 -4.20
N GLU A 298 -23.72 -0.64 -3.60
CA GLU A 298 -22.69 0.07 -2.82
C GLU A 298 -21.58 0.68 -3.69
N LEU A 299 -21.43 0.19 -4.93
CA LEU A 299 -20.36 0.58 -5.84
C LEU A 299 -20.90 1.40 -7.03
N PRO A 300 -20.18 2.45 -7.47
CA PRO A 300 -20.63 3.30 -8.56
C PRO A 300 -20.60 2.53 -9.89
N ALA A 301 -21.69 2.60 -10.63
CA ALA A 301 -21.82 2.05 -11.98
C ALA A 301 -21.35 3.03 -13.06
N THR A 302 -21.31 4.33 -12.75
CA THR A 302 -20.79 5.35 -13.66
C THR A 302 -20.08 6.45 -12.90
N THR A 303 -18.95 6.91 -13.42
CA THR A 303 -18.26 8.12 -12.96
C THR A 303 -18.14 9.11 -14.10
N THR A 304 -18.41 10.39 -13.83
CA THR A 304 -18.27 11.49 -14.78
C THR A 304 -17.28 12.50 -14.23
N ASP A 305 -16.16 12.71 -14.92
CA ASP A 305 -15.15 13.70 -14.49
C ASP A 305 -15.53 15.14 -14.90
N ALA A 306 -14.67 16.11 -14.56
CA ALA A 306 -14.90 17.53 -14.81
C ALA A 306 -14.99 17.87 -16.32
N THR A 307 -14.50 17.01 -17.20
CA THR A 307 -14.59 17.16 -18.66
C THR A 307 -15.92 16.67 -19.23
N GLY A 308 -16.75 16.01 -18.41
CA GLY A 308 -17.94 15.30 -18.87
C GLY A 308 -17.64 13.88 -19.37
N SER A 309 -16.40 13.43 -19.31
CA SER A 309 -16.01 12.09 -19.73
C SER A 309 -16.56 11.05 -18.76
N THR A 310 -17.22 10.03 -19.31
CA THR A 310 -17.91 8.99 -18.54
C THR A 310 -17.13 7.69 -18.55
N ARG A 311 -17.00 7.04 -17.39
CA ARG A 311 -16.53 5.65 -17.29
C ARG A 311 -17.67 4.82 -16.70
N GLN A 312 -17.83 3.60 -17.16
CA GLN A 312 -18.86 2.69 -16.68
C GLN A 312 -18.24 1.45 -16.07
N MET A 313 -18.84 0.97 -14.98
CA MET A 313 -18.42 -0.21 -14.26
C MET A 313 -19.63 -1.13 -14.08
N THR A 314 -19.44 -2.42 -14.33
CA THR A 314 -20.42 -3.45 -13.98
C THR A 314 -19.82 -4.32 -12.89
N TRP A 315 -20.57 -4.51 -11.81
CA TRP A 315 -20.12 -5.26 -10.64
C TRP A 315 -20.85 -6.59 -10.53
N SER A 316 -20.15 -7.61 -10.03
CA SER A 316 -20.80 -8.85 -9.60
C SER A 316 -21.55 -8.60 -8.30
N ARG A 317 -22.44 -9.53 -7.95
CA ARG A 317 -23.09 -9.56 -6.62
C ARG A 317 -22.11 -9.66 -5.44
N TYR A 318 -20.84 -10.01 -5.72
CA TYR A 318 -19.76 -10.08 -4.74
C TYR A 318 -18.86 -8.83 -4.74
N GLY A 319 -19.28 -7.75 -5.40
CA GLY A 319 -18.51 -6.50 -5.48
C GLY A 319 -17.28 -6.57 -6.39
N GLN A 320 -17.19 -7.57 -7.26
CA GLN A 320 -16.06 -7.75 -8.17
C GLN A 320 -16.33 -7.03 -9.48
N LEU A 321 -15.36 -6.29 -10.01
CA LEU A 321 -15.51 -5.61 -11.30
C LEU A 321 -15.59 -6.64 -12.43
N LEU A 322 -16.74 -6.76 -13.10
CA LEU A 322 -16.98 -7.66 -14.23
C LEU A 322 -16.70 -7.01 -15.57
N ALA A 323 -17.01 -5.72 -15.70
CA ALA A 323 -16.72 -4.94 -16.89
C ALA A 323 -16.35 -3.50 -16.53
N PHE A 324 -15.41 -2.95 -17.28
CA PHE A 324 -15.01 -1.55 -17.21
C PHE A 324 -15.01 -0.98 -18.61
N THR A 325 -15.83 0.04 -18.84
CA THR A 325 -15.87 0.80 -20.09
C THR A 325 -15.24 2.17 -19.85
N ASP A 326 -14.16 2.48 -20.54
CA ASP A 326 -13.50 3.78 -20.42
C ASP A 326 -14.25 4.90 -21.16
N CYS A 327 -13.69 6.12 -21.12
CA CYS A 327 -14.30 7.30 -21.75
C CYS A 327 -14.37 7.26 -23.28
N SER A 328 -13.72 6.29 -23.94
CA SER A 328 -13.85 6.08 -25.38
C SER A 328 -14.74 4.90 -25.74
N GLY A 329 -15.37 4.28 -24.75
CA GLY A 329 -16.27 3.17 -24.95
C GLY A 329 -15.57 1.81 -25.00
N TYR A 330 -14.28 1.71 -24.64
CA TYR A 330 -13.57 0.44 -24.67
C TYR A 330 -13.85 -0.39 -23.44
N GLN A 331 -14.33 -1.61 -23.68
CA GLN A 331 -14.72 -2.50 -22.61
C GLN A 331 -13.60 -3.51 -22.28
N THR A 332 -13.14 -3.48 -21.04
CA THR A 332 -12.35 -4.57 -20.44
C THR A 332 -13.28 -5.43 -19.59
N ARG A 333 -13.33 -6.74 -19.84
CA ARG A 333 -14.10 -7.70 -19.03
C ARG A 333 -13.19 -8.55 -18.15
N TYR A 334 -13.69 -8.92 -16.99
CA TYR A 334 -12.95 -9.69 -15.99
C TYR A 334 -13.74 -10.95 -15.62
N GLU A 335 -13.04 -12.07 -15.52
CA GLU A 335 -13.60 -13.32 -15.04
C GLU A 335 -12.96 -13.70 -13.71
N TYR A 336 -13.78 -14.28 -12.83
CA TYR A 336 -13.35 -14.77 -11.52
C TYR A 336 -13.81 -16.21 -11.33
N ASP A 337 -13.03 -16.96 -10.57
CA ASP A 337 -13.49 -18.26 -10.07
C ASP A 337 -14.39 -18.11 -8.84
N ARG A 338 -14.95 -19.24 -8.39
CA ARG A 338 -15.80 -19.36 -7.20
C ARG A 338 -15.15 -18.87 -5.89
N PHE A 339 -13.83 -18.76 -5.85
CA PHE A 339 -13.10 -18.27 -4.69
C PHE A 339 -12.82 -16.76 -4.78
N GLY A 340 -13.33 -16.11 -5.82
CA GLY A 340 -13.15 -14.70 -6.10
C GLY A 340 -11.81 -14.33 -6.73
N GLN A 341 -11.05 -15.30 -7.22
CA GLN A 341 -9.74 -15.08 -7.82
C GLN A 341 -9.91 -14.76 -9.30
N MET A 342 -9.27 -13.69 -9.78
CA MET A 342 -9.37 -13.29 -11.19
C MET A 342 -8.69 -14.33 -12.10
N THR A 343 -9.47 -15.00 -12.94
CA THR A 343 -9.02 -16.06 -13.87
C THR A 343 -8.78 -15.55 -15.27
N ALA A 344 -9.43 -14.47 -15.68
CA ALA A 344 -9.18 -13.87 -16.99
C ALA A 344 -9.42 -12.36 -16.99
N VAL A 345 -8.69 -11.68 -17.87
CA VAL A 345 -8.97 -10.30 -18.29
C VAL A 345 -9.07 -10.33 -19.81
N HIS A 346 -10.21 -9.91 -20.34
CA HIS A 346 -10.46 -9.77 -21.77
C HIS A 346 -10.48 -8.30 -22.13
N ARG A 347 -9.52 -7.88 -22.96
CA ARG A 347 -9.59 -6.57 -23.62
C ARG A 347 -10.15 -6.76 -25.02
N GLU A 348 -10.57 -5.65 -25.65
CA GLU A 348 -10.95 -5.67 -27.06
C GLU A 348 -9.79 -6.17 -27.94
N GLU A 349 -10.10 -6.51 -29.20
CA GLU A 349 -9.15 -7.05 -30.19
C GLU A 349 -8.51 -8.40 -29.84
N GLY A 350 -9.08 -9.15 -28.89
CA GLY A 350 -8.61 -10.50 -28.55
C GLY A 350 -7.41 -10.53 -27.60
N ILE A 351 -7.02 -9.39 -27.06
CA ILE A 351 -5.92 -9.27 -26.09
C ILE A 351 -6.43 -9.74 -24.71
N SER A 352 -6.39 -11.05 -24.50
CA SER A 352 -6.80 -11.70 -23.26
C SER A 352 -5.60 -12.20 -22.45
N ARG A 353 -5.73 -12.19 -21.11
CA ARG A 353 -4.75 -12.76 -20.18
C ARG A 353 -5.46 -13.65 -19.18
N TYR A 354 -5.01 -14.90 -19.10
CA TYR A 354 -5.55 -15.96 -18.27
C TYR A 354 -4.63 -16.23 -17.08
N ARG A 355 -5.22 -16.64 -15.96
CA ARG A 355 -4.53 -16.97 -14.71
C ARG A 355 -5.05 -18.31 -14.19
N ARG A 356 -4.15 -19.09 -13.59
CA ARG A 356 -4.48 -20.33 -12.89
C ARG A 356 -3.94 -20.27 -11.47
N TYR A 357 -4.69 -20.86 -10.55
CA TYR A 357 -4.34 -20.94 -9.14
C TYR A 357 -4.33 -22.40 -8.69
N ASP A 358 -3.51 -22.71 -7.69
CA ASP A 358 -3.63 -23.98 -6.98
C ASP A 358 -4.78 -23.98 -5.96
N ASN A 359 -5.02 -25.12 -5.32
CA ASN A 359 -6.08 -25.25 -4.31
C ASN A 359 -5.86 -24.37 -3.07
N ARG A 360 -4.63 -23.90 -2.82
CA ARG A 360 -4.30 -22.94 -1.75
C ARG A 360 -4.55 -21.49 -2.16
N GLY A 361 -4.79 -21.25 -3.44
CA GLY A 361 -5.04 -19.92 -4.01
C GLY A 361 -3.80 -19.17 -4.46
N ARG A 362 -2.69 -19.88 -4.65
CA ARG A 362 -1.44 -19.31 -5.14
C ARG A 362 -1.45 -19.33 -6.67
N LEU A 363 -1.04 -18.23 -7.30
CA LEU A 363 -0.97 -18.11 -8.75
C LEU A 363 0.08 -19.08 -9.28
N THR A 364 -0.29 -20.05 -10.12
CA THR A 364 0.61 -21.06 -10.68
C THR A 364 0.97 -20.84 -12.14
N SER A 365 0.11 -20.15 -12.88
CA SER A 365 0.35 -19.85 -14.29
C SER A 365 -0.37 -18.58 -14.74
N VAL A 366 0.30 -17.85 -15.62
CA VAL A 366 -0.25 -16.73 -16.37
C VAL A 366 -0.02 -16.98 -17.83
N LYS A 367 -1.09 -16.94 -18.64
CA LYS A 367 -1.03 -17.19 -20.07
C LYS A 367 -1.67 -16.03 -20.83
N ASP A 368 -1.04 -15.53 -21.87
CA ASP A 368 -1.66 -14.51 -22.73
C ASP A 368 -2.42 -15.12 -23.91
N ALA A 369 -3.01 -14.27 -24.75
CA ALA A 369 -3.78 -14.67 -25.92
C ALA A 369 -2.94 -15.35 -27.02
N GLN A 370 -1.62 -15.11 -27.04
CA GLN A 370 -0.69 -15.79 -27.97
C GLN A 370 -0.31 -17.17 -27.46
N GLY A 371 -0.65 -17.47 -26.21
CA GLY A 371 -0.42 -18.74 -25.56
C GLY A 371 0.91 -18.83 -24.84
N ARG A 372 1.65 -17.72 -24.72
CA ARG A 372 2.88 -17.62 -23.95
C ARG A 372 2.53 -17.77 -22.48
N GLU A 373 3.18 -18.70 -21.79
CA GLU A 373 2.84 -19.09 -20.42
C GLU A 373 4.02 -18.84 -19.48
N THR A 374 3.81 -18.02 -18.46
CA THR A 374 4.72 -17.89 -17.31
C THR A 374 4.21 -18.77 -16.17
N ARG A 375 5.07 -19.63 -15.61
CA ARG A 375 4.71 -20.53 -14.50
C ARG A 375 5.41 -20.12 -13.20
N TYR A 376 4.76 -20.43 -12.08
CA TYR A 376 5.19 -20.06 -10.74
C TYR A 376 5.19 -21.29 -9.83
N GLU A 377 6.28 -21.49 -9.11
CA GLU A 377 6.46 -22.61 -8.17
C GLU A 377 6.69 -22.10 -6.75
N TYR A 378 6.23 -22.88 -5.77
CA TYR A 378 6.29 -22.48 -4.37
C TYR A 378 6.78 -23.61 -3.47
N ASN A 379 7.47 -23.27 -2.39
CA ASN A 379 7.80 -24.23 -1.34
C ASN A 379 6.57 -24.54 -0.43
N ALA A 380 6.78 -25.41 0.56
CA ALA A 380 5.74 -25.80 1.52
C ALA A 380 5.30 -24.65 2.46
N ALA A 381 6.21 -23.72 2.78
CA ALA A 381 5.93 -22.53 3.57
C ALA A 381 5.13 -21.47 2.78
N GLY A 382 5.06 -21.59 1.46
CA GLY A 382 4.33 -20.68 0.58
C GLY A 382 5.19 -19.66 -0.16
N ASP A 383 6.52 -19.72 -0.04
CA ASP A 383 7.43 -18.80 -0.72
C ASP A 383 7.54 -19.14 -2.21
N LEU A 384 7.59 -18.12 -3.08
CA LEU A 384 7.76 -18.26 -4.53
C LEU A 384 9.20 -18.66 -4.85
N THR A 385 9.45 -19.93 -5.15
CA THR A 385 10.79 -20.47 -5.37
C THR A 385 11.24 -20.42 -6.82
N ALA A 386 10.31 -20.37 -7.79
CA ALA A 386 10.69 -20.22 -9.19
C ALA A 386 9.66 -19.46 -10.03
N VAL A 387 10.16 -18.68 -10.98
CA VAL A 387 9.42 -18.09 -12.09
C VAL A 387 10.00 -18.63 -13.39
N ILE A 388 9.17 -19.25 -14.23
CA ILE A 388 9.56 -19.84 -15.51
C ILE A 388 8.88 -19.05 -16.62
N THR A 389 9.65 -18.38 -17.47
CA THR A 389 9.16 -17.60 -18.61
C THR A 389 8.79 -18.51 -19.80
N PRO A 390 8.09 -17.97 -20.81
CA PRO A 390 7.59 -18.77 -21.95
C PRO A 390 8.68 -19.51 -22.73
N ASP A 391 9.87 -18.93 -22.87
CA ASP A 391 11.07 -19.55 -23.46
C ASP A 391 11.74 -20.63 -22.60
N GLY A 392 11.23 -20.90 -21.39
CA GLY A 392 11.79 -21.86 -20.45
C GLY A 392 12.89 -21.30 -19.54
N ASN A 393 13.24 -20.00 -19.64
CA ASN A 393 14.16 -19.39 -18.70
C ASN A 393 13.58 -19.44 -17.27
N ARG A 394 14.43 -19.86 -16.33
CA ARG A 394 14.04 -20.11 -14.94
C ARG A 394 14.79 -19.17 -14.01
N SER A 395 14.04 -18.40 -13.22
CA SER A 395 14.54 -17.58 -12.13
C SER A 395 14.19 -18.24 -10.81
N GLU A 396 15.19 -18.61 -10.01
CA GLU A 396 15.01 -19.32 -8.75
C GLU A 396 15.34 -18.41 -7.56
N THR A 397 14.54 -18.50 -6.50
CA THR A 397 14.78 -17.75 -5.25
C THR A 397 14.82 -18.69 -4.05
N GLN A 398 15.87 -18.55 -3.24
CA GLN A 398 16.03 -19.23 -1.97
C GLN A 398 15.65 -18.30 -0.83
N TYR A 399 15.06 -18.86 0.22
CA TYR A 399 14.56 -18.12 1.37
C TYR A 399 15.17 -18.67 2.66
N ASP A 400 15.35 -17.79 3.64
CA ASP A 400 15.66 -18.22 5.00
C ASP A 400 14.43 -18.83 5.70
N ALA A 401 14.63 -19.26 6.95
CA ALA A 401 13.58 -19.88 7.75
C ALA A 401 12.36 -18.95 8.02
N TRP A 402 12.49 -17.64 7.81
CA TRP A 402 11.42 -16.67 8.03
C TRP A 402 10.72 -16.23 6.73
N GLY A 403 11.30 -16.55 5.58
CA GLY A 403 10.76 -16.17 4.27
C GLY A 403 11.41 -14.92 3.68
N LYS A 404 12.58 -14.52 4.15
CA LYS A 404 13.38 -13.47 3.50
C LYS A 404 14.22 -14.10 2.38
N ALA A 405 14.23 -13.48 1.21
CA ALA A 405 14.99 -13.96 0.06
C ALA A 405 16.49 -13.82 0.32
N VAL A 406 17.23 -14.93 0.37
CA VAL A 406 18.69 -14.94 0.61
C VAL A 406 19.50 -15.02 -0.68
N SER A 407 18.91 -15.54 -1.75
CA SER A 407 19.57 -15.66 -3.05
C SER A 407 18.54 -15.70 -4.18
N THR A 408 18.83 -15.03 -5.28
CA THR A 408 18.08 -15.15 -6.54
C THR A 408 19.05 -15.48 -7.67
N THR A 409 18.76 -16.52 -8.43
CA THR A 409 19.54 -16.95 -9.59
C THR A 409 18.70 -16.88 -10.85
N GLN A 410 19.14 -16.14 -11.86
CA GLN A 410 18.47 -16.02 -13.16
C GLN A 410 19.52 -16.09 -14.28
N GLY A 411 19.31 -16.96 -15.28
CA GLY A 411 20.25 -17.08 -16.40
C GLY A 411 21.68 -17.45 -15.99
N GLY A 412 21.85 -18.17 -14.89
CA GLY A 412 23.16 -18.52 -14.30
C GLY A 412 23.82 -17.41 -13.48
N LEU A 413 23.25 -16.21 -13.45
CA LEU A 413 23.72 -15.09 -12.63
C LEU A 413 23.02 -15.10 -11.27
N THR A 414 23.78 -14.97 -10.19
CA THR A 414 23.26 -15.08 -8.82
C THR A 414 23.57 -13.83 -8.02
N ARG A 415 22.55 -13.27 -7.38
CA ARG A 415 22.68 -12.24 -6.34
C ARG A 415 22.24 -12.79 -5.00
N SER A 416 22.85 -12.35 -3.91
CA SER A 416 22.52 -12.80 -2.56
C SER A 416 22.43 -11.66 -1.55
N MET A 417 21.66 -11.88 -0.50
CA MET A 417 21.40 -10.90 0.57
C MET A 417 21.66 -11.54 1.93
N GLU A 418 22.33 -10.79 2.80
CA GLU A 418 22.51 -11.12 4.20
C GLU A 418 21.69 -10.16 5.06
N TYR A 419 21.15 -10.66 6.17
CA TYR A 419 20.27 -9.92 7.05
C TYR A 419 20.76 -9.94 8.48
N ASP A 420 20.55 -8.85 9.21
CA ASP A 420 20.69 -8.87 10.68
C ASP A 420 19.44 -9.44 11.37
N ALA A 421 19.48 -9.47 12.71
CA ALA A 421 18.38 -9.95 13.55
C ALA A 421 17.12 -9.07 13.46
N ALA A 422 17.24 -7.79 13.07
CA ALA A 422 16.11 -6.90 12.79
C ALA A 422 15.50 -7.14 11.40
N GLY A 423 16.13 -7.99 10.57
CA GLY A 423 15.67 -8.28 9.22
C GLY A 423 16.10 -7.24 8.19
N ARG A 424 17.06 -6.38 8.52
CA ARG A 424 17.62 -5.36 7.62
C ARG A 424 18.75 -5.97 6.80
N VAL A 425 18.88 -5.57 5.54
CA VAL A 425 19.95 -6.05 4.65
C VAL A 425 21.28 -5.49 5.14
N THR A 426 22.23 -6.33 5.50
CA THR A 426 23.57 -5.90 5.93
C THR A 426 24.59 -6.03 4.81
N THR A 427 24.38 -6.98 3.89
CA THR A 427 25.23 -7.17 2.71
C THR A 427 24.39 -7.60 1.53
N LEU A 428 24.68 -7.01 0.38
CA LEU A 428 24.17 -7.42 -0.92
C LEU A 428 25.35 -7.83 -1.78
N THR A 429 25.36 -9.06 -2.30
CA THR A 429 26.35 -9.52 -3.28
C THR A 429 25.68 -9.59 -4.65
N ASN A 430 26.23 -8.89 -5.64
CA ASN A 430 25.69 -8.88 -7.00
C ASN A 430 26.17 -10.08 -7.83
N GLU A 431 25.70 -10.13 -9.07
CA GLU A 431 25.94 -11.19 -10.04
C GLU A 431 27.43 -11.39 -10.38
N ASN A 432 28.26 -10.38 -10.16
CA ASN A 432 29.71 -10.40 -10.39
C ASN A 432 30.53 -10.68 -9.12
N GLY A 433 29.86 -10.95 -7.98
CA GLY A 433 30.50 -11.18 -6.69
C GLY A 433 30.93 -9.92 -5.93
N SER A 434 30.68 -8.73 -6.47
CA SER A 434 30.91 -7.46 -5.74
C SER A 434 29.90 -7.32 -4.61
N ARG A 435 30.34 -6.68 -3.52
CA ARG A 435 29.53 -6.50 -2.31
C ARG A 435 29.18 -5.04 -2.08
N SER A 436 27.97 -4.82 -1.60
CA SER A 436 27.55 -3.56 -0.99
C SER A 436 27.15 -3.85 0.46
N GLU A 437 27.59 -3.00 1.38
CA GLU A 437 27.41 -3.19 2.83
C GLU A 437 26.58 -2.04 3.39
N PHE A 438 25.74 -2.33 4.37
CA PHE A 438 24.82 -1.36 4.96
C PHE A 438 24.90 -1.40 6.48
N THR A 439 24.95 -0.23 7.11
CA THR A 439 24.88 -0.08 8.56
C THR A 439 23.70 0.79 8.95
N TYR A 440 23.19 0.56 10.16
CA TYR A 440 21.98 1.22 10.63
C TYR A 440 22.16 1.71 12.05
N ASP A 441 21.44 2.78 12.41
CA ASP A 441 21.34 3.22 13.79
C ASP A 441 20.36 2.38 14.62
N VAL A 442 20.19 2.79 15.89
CA VAL A 442 19.28 2.15 16.84
C VAL A 442 17.80 2.37 16.50
N LEU A 443 17.46 3.25 15.56
CA LEU A 443 16.09 3.46 15.08
C LEU A 443 15.84 2.79 13.71
N ASP A 444 16.72 1.87 13.28
CA ASP A 444 16.65 1.18 11.99
C ASP A 444 16.84 2.08 10.76
N ARG A 445 17.48 3.25 10.91
CA ARG A 445 17.78 4.16 9.79
C ARG A 445 19.17 3.88 9.24
N LEU A 446 19.32 3.88 7.91
CA LEU A 446 20.60 3.65 7.22
C LEU A 446 21.61 4.75 7.57
N THR A 447 22.72 4.41 8.20
CA THR A 447 23.76 5.39 8.60
C THR A 447 24.98 5.36 7.69
N GLU A 448 25.27 4.22 7.08
CA GLU A 448 26.37 4.08 6.13
C GLU A 448 26.00 3.05 5.07
N GLN A 449 26.36 3.35 3.82
CA GLN A 449 26.33 2.41 2.72
C GLN A 449 27.70 2.41 2.05
N ARG A 450 28.28 1.22 1.91
CA ARG A 450 29.43 1.02 1.01
C ARG A 450 28.91 0.42 -0.29
N GLY A 451 28.99 1.16 -1.39
CA GLY A 451 28.52 0.75 -2.71
C GLY A 451 29.36 -0.36 -3.34
N PHE A 452 28.86 -0.96 -4.42
CA PHE A 452 29.58 -1.98 -5.19
C PHE A 452 30.88 -1.48 -5.82
N ASP A 453 30.99 -0.17 -6.03
CA ASP A 453 32.18 0.53 -6.51
C ASP A 453 33.19 0.83 -5.38
N GLY A 454 32.87 0.44 -4.14
CA GLY A 454 33.70 0.66 -2.96
C GLY A 454 33.52 2.04 -2.31
N ARG A 455 32.72 2.93 -2.90
CA ARG A 455 32.42 4.26 -2.34
C ARG A 455 31.61 4.13 -1.07
N THR A 456 31.85 5.04 -0.11
CA THR A 456 31.14 5.04 1.17
C THR A 456 30.32 6.31 1.31
N GLN A 457 29.02 6.13 1.51
CA GLN A 457 28.06 7.18 1.79
C GLN A 457 27.62 7.10 3.25
N ARG A 458 27.55 8.22 3.94
CA ARG A 458 27.09 8.29 5.34
C ARG A 458 25.92 9.23 5.49
N TYR A 459 25.02 8.92 6.41
CA TYR A 459 23.80 9.67 6.65
C TYR A 459 23.64 9.99 8.13
N ARG A 460 23.10 11.16 8.44
CA ARG A 460 22.65 11.54 9.78
C ARG A 460 21.27 12.14 9.73
N TYR A 461 20.49 11.83 10.76
CA TYR A 461 19.10 12.23 10.86
C TYR A 461 18.84 13.11 12.08
N SER A 462 17.81 13.94 12.01
CA SER A 462 17.26 14.67 13.16
C SER A 462 16.58 13.70 14.15
N ALA A 463 16.21 14.20 15.32
CA ALA A 463 15.40 13.47 16.29
C ALA A 463 14.00 13.10 15.74
N THR A 464 13.50 13.84 14.75
CA THR A 464 12.23 13.57 14.05
C THR A 464 12.38 12.69 12.81
N GLY A 465 13.62 12.28 12.47
CA GLY A 465 13.90 11.36 11.36
C GLY A 465 14.21 12.01 10.01
N GLN A 466 14.30 13.34 9.94
CA GLN A 466 14.69 14.04 8.70
C GLN A 466 16.17 13.87 8.42
N LEU A 467 16.56 13.74 7.16
CA LEU A 467 17.97 13.68 6.77
C LEU A 467 18.62 15.06 6.92
N ILE A 468 19.55 15.22 7.87
CA ILE A 468 20.19 16.52 8.16
C ILE A 468 21.63 16.60 7.66
N ARG A 469 22.26 15.45 7.36
CA ARG A 469 23.61 15.41 6.78
C ARG A 469 23.81 14.16 5.95
N SER A 470 24.43 14.31 4.78
CA SER A 470 25.02 13.20 4.03
C SER A 470 26.47 13.50 3.72
N GLU A 471 27.23 12.45 3.49
CA GLU A 471 28.63 12.52 3.08
C GLU A 471 28.84 11.48 2.00
N ASP A 472 29.32 11.91 0.83
CA ASP A 472 29.65 11.05 -0.31
C ASP A 472 31.03 11.43 -0.83
N GLU A 473 32.03 10.53 -0.69
CA GLU A 473 33.42 10.76 -1.10
C GLU A 473 34.02 12.13 -0.68
N GLY A 474 33.69 12.61 0.52
CA GLY A 474 34.16 13.89 1.06
C GLY A 474 33.29 15.09 0.69
N GLN A 475 32.30 14.94 -0.18
CA GLN A 475 31.23 15.91 -0.36
C GLN A 475 30.23 15.81 0.79
N VAL A 476 30.16 16.83 1.63
CA VAL A 476 29.26 16.89 2.78
C VAL A 476 28.08 17.78 2.46
N THR A 477 26.87 17.21 2.38
CA THR A 477 25.64 17.98 2.24
C THR A 477 24.95 18.10 3.59
N GLN A 478 24.49 19.28 3.97
CA GLN A 478 23.63 19.49 5.15
C GLN A 478 22.30 20.09 4.75
N TRP A 479 21.21 19.62 5.33
CA TRP A 479 19.85 20.10 5.06
C TRP A 479 19.25 20.77 6.27
N TYR A 480 18.49 21.83 6.01
CA TYR A 480 17.83 22.64 7.02
C TYR A 480 16.34 22.73 6.70
N TYR A 481 15.53 22.63 7.75
CA TYR A 481 14.08 22.54 7.66
C TYR A 481 13.43 23.65 8.51
N ASP A 482 12.22 24.06 8.15
CA ASP A 482 11.39 24.90 9.00
C ASP A 482 10.51 24.07 9.96
N GLU A 483 9.69 24.75 10.77
CA GLU A 483 8.80 24.10 11.75
C GLU A 483 7.73 23.21 11.10
N ALA A 484 7.45 23.40 9.81
CA ALA A 484 6.52 22.61 9.01
C ALA A 484 7.18 21.44 8.27
N ASP A 485 8.44 21.09 8.61
CA ASP A 485 9.24 20.05 7.96
C ASP A 485 9.56 20.32 6.48
N ARG A 486 9.51 21.58 6.03
CA ARG A 486 9.86 21.97 4.65
C ARG A 486 11.33 22.35 4.59
N ILE A 487 12.01 21.93 3.52
CA ILE A 487 13.42 22.29 3.29
C ILE A 487 13.51 23.80 3.07
N THR A 488 14.39 24.50 3.79
CA THR A 488 14.62 25.93 3.62
C THR A 488 15.92 26.22 2.89
N HIS A 489 16.97 25.45 3.16
CA HIS A 489 18.23 25.53 2.44
C HIS A 489 19.06 24.26 2.64
N ARG A 490 20.08 24.10 1.80
CA ARG A 490 21.15 23.12 2.01
C ARG A 490 22.52 23.73 1.74
N THR A 491 23.53 23.18 2.39
CA THR A 491 24.94 23.52 2.15
C THR A 491 25.68 22.31 1.59
N VAL A 492 26.71 22.55 0.78
CA VAL A 492 27.62 21.52 0.27
C VAL A 492 29.04 21.95 0.65
N ASN A 493 29.74 21.09 1.39
CA ASN A 493 31.06 21.37 1.98
C ASN A 493 31.12 22.63 2.87
N GLY A 494 29.98 23.01 3.45
CA GLY A 494 29.83 24.22 4.26
C GLY A 494 29.41 25.47 3.48
N ASP A 495 29.52 25.45 2.16
CA ASP A 495 29.11 26.55 1.30
C ASP A 495 27.60 26.49 1.01
N PRO A 496 26.88 27.63 0.99
CA PRO A 496 25.49 27.67 0.56
C PRO A 496 25.32 27.09 -0.85
N ALA A 497 24.41 26.14 -1.01
CA ALA A 497 24.12 25.52 -2.30
C ALA A 497 22.75 26.00 -2.80
N GLU A 498 21.65 25.46 -2.27
CA GLU A 498 20.28 25.82 -2.66
C GLU A 498 19.48 26.40 -1.48
N GLN A 499 18.53 27.28 -1.80
CA GLN A 499 17.60 27.90 -0.88
C GLN A 499 16.16 27.84 -1.44
N TRP A 500 15.20 27.52 -0.59
CA TRP A 500 13.77 27.45 -0.88
C TRP A 500 13.02 28.46 -0.02
N GLN A 501 12.06 29.15 -0.61
CA GLN A 501 11.21 30.12 0.07
C GLN A 501 9.74 29.79 -0.19
N TYR A 502 8.92 29.98 0.83
CA TYR A 502 7.49 29.71 0.78
C TYR A 502 6.71 30.94 1.20
N ASP A 503 5.50 31.11 0.67
CA ASP A 503 4.58 32.16 1.12
C ASP A 503 3.78 31.76 2.37
N GLU A 504 2.85 32.63 2.76
CA GLU A 504 1.94 32.42 3.90
C GLU A 504 1.00 31.22 3.67
N HIS A 505 0.53 30.98 2.45
CA HIS A 505 -0.24 29.80 2.06
C HIS A 505 0.58 28.50 2.15
N GLY A 506 1.90 28.62 2.16
CA GLY A 506 2.85 27.53 2.22
C GLY A 506 3.26 27.01 0.84
N TRP A 507 2.94 27.73 -0.22
CA TRP A 507 3.35 27.43 -1.58
C TRP A 507 4.80 27.86 -1.81
N LEU A 508 5.56 27.06 -2.56
CA LEU A 508 6.96 27.35 -2.89
C LEU A 508 7.00 28.55 -3.84
N THR A 509 7.58 29.68 -3.42
CA THR A 509 7.63 30.89 -4.24
C THR A 509 8.97 31.09 -4.92
N THR A 510 10.06 30.59 -4.35
CA THR A 510 11.40 30.76 -4.93
C THR A 510 12.31 29.59 -4.58
N LEU A 511 13.04 29.10 -5.57
CA LEU A 511 14.20 28.23 -5.42
C LEU A 511 15.42 28.95 -5.99
N SER A 512 16.52 29.06 -5.24
CA SER A 512 17.73 29.75 -5.72
C SER A 512 19.02 29.05 -5.34
N HIS A 513 20.07 29.24 -6.14
CA HIS A 513 21.43 28.77 -5.87
C HIS A 513 22.46 29.70 -6.51
N THR A 514 23.75 29.48 -6.20
CA THR A 514 24.84 30.16 -6.91
C THR A 514 25.45 29.23 -7.95
N SER A 515 25.56 29.68 -9.18
CA SER A 515 26.22 28.96 -10.28
C SER A 515 27.19 29.90 -10.99
N GLU A 516 28.45 29.50 -11.12
CA GLU A 516 29.51 30.28 -11.78
C GLU A 516 29.61 31.74 -11.27
N GLY A 517 29.39 31.96 -9.97
CA GLY A 517 29.42 33.28 -9.34
C GLY A 517 28.15 34.13 -9.51
N HIS A 518 27.11 33.60 -10.16
CA HIS A 518 25.83 34.27 -10.35
C HIS A 518 24.74 33.64 -9.50
N ARG A 519 23.78 34.45 -9.03
CA ARG A 519 22.58 33.95 -8.39
C ARG A 519 21.60 33.48 -9.46
N VAL A 520 21.25 32.21 -9.45
CA VAL A 520 20.21 31.62 -10.30
C VAL A 520 18.99 31.34 -9.45
N ALA A 521 17.84 31.90 -9.81
CA ALA A 521 16.59 31.68 -9.09
C ALA A 521 15.47 31.24 -10.04
N VAL A 522 14.52 30.47 -9.53
CA VAL A 522 13.23 30.17 -10.17
C VAL A 522 12.15 30.68 -9.24
N HIS A 523 11.29 31.55 -9.73
CA HIS A 523 10.13 32.10 -9.03
C HIS A 523 8.85 31.45 -9.54
N TYR A 524 7.99 31.02 -8.62
CA TYR A 524 6.75 30.33 -8.95
C TYR A 524 5.55 31.24 -8.65
N GLY A 525 4.60 31.28 -9.58
CA GLY A 525 3.31 31.94 -9.42
C GLY A 525 2.18 30.93 -9.37
N TYR A 526 1.13 31.24 -8.61
CA TYR A 526 -0.07 30.41 -8.47
C TYR A 526 -1.34 31.23 -8.69
N ASP A 527 -2.43 30.58 -9.07
CA ASP A 527 -3.75 31.20 -9.07
C ASP A 527 -4.46 31.02 -7.72
N ASP A 528 -5.68 31.55 -7.62
CA ASP A 528 -6.57 31.45 -6.45
C ASP A 528 -7.07 30.02 -6.16
N LYS A 529 -6.65 29.04 -6.97
CA LYS A 529 -6.94 27.60 -6.81
C LYS A 529 -5.67 26.80 -6.51
N GLY A 530 -4.55 27.48 -6.23
CA GLY A 530 -3.26 26.85 -5.92
C GLY A 530 -2.62 26.15 -7.10
N ARG A 531 -3.04 26.46 -8.33
CA ARG A 531 -2.49 25.88 -9.55
C ARG A 531 -1.37 26.78 -10.08
N LEU A 532 -0.28 26.17 -10.52
CA LEU A 532 0.90 26.89 -11.03
C LEU A 532 0.54 27.73 -12.27
N THR A 533 0.75 29.04 -12.23
CA THR A 533 0.47 29.97 -13.33
C THR A 533 1.72 30.44 -14.06
N GLY A 534 2.89 30.28 -13.44
CA GLY A 534 4.14 30.60 -14.13
C GLY A 534 5.38 30.25 -13.34
N GLU A 535 6.47 30.14 -14.09
CA GLU A 535 7.83 29.92 -13.63
C GLU A 535 8.71 30.98 -14.27
N ARG A 536 9.35 31.83 -13.46
CA ARG A 536 10.31 32.83 -13.92
C ARG A 536 11.69 32.48 -13.42
N GLN A 537 12.58 32.10 -14.32
CA GLN A 537 13.99 31.92 -14.01
C GLN A 537 14.74 33.24 -14.17
N THR A 538 15.63 33.56 -13.24
CA THR A 538 16.51 34.74 -13.30
C THR A 538 17.96 34.34 -13.07
N VAL A 539 18.87 35.09 -13.68
CA VAL A 539 20.30 35.08 -13.38
C VAL A 539 20.70 36.51 -13.03
N GLU A 540 21.22 36.71 -11.83
CA GLU A 540 21.52 38.02 -11.28
C GLU A 540 22.97 38.07 -10.79
N ASN A 541 23.59 39.25 -10.90
CA ASN A 541 24.84 39.53 -10.19
C ASN A 541 24.55 39.62 -8.68
N PRO A 542 25.13 38.74 -7.84
CA PRO A 542 24.81 38.69 -6.42
C PRO A 542 25.29 39.91 -5.62
N GLU A 543 26.27 40.67 -6.12
CA GLU A 543 26.81 41.85 -5.44
C GLU A 543 26.00 43.12 -5.76
N THR A 544 25.61 43.29 -7.02
CA THR A 544 24.91 44.49 -7.50
C THR A 544 23.39 44.35 -7.56
N GLY A 545 22.88 43.11 -7.59
CA GLY A 545 21.47 42.80 -7.85
C GLY A 545 21.06 43.05 -9.31
N GLU A 546 22.02 43.23 -10.21
CA GLU A 546 21.75 43.44 -11.64
C GLU A 546 21.20 42.16 -12.28
N LEU A 547 20.02 42.26 -12.91
CA LEU A 547 19.44 41.18 -13.69
C LEU A 547 20.20 41.02 -15.02
N LEU A 548 20.89 39.89 -15.17
CA LEU A 548 21.69 39.58 -16.36
C LEU A 548 20.88 38.81 -17.40
N TRP A 549 19.97 37.95 -16.94
CA TRP A 549 19.11 37.16 -17.81
C TRP A 549 17.83 36.76 -17.07
N GLN A 550 16.74 36.60 -17.83
CA GLN A 550 15.53 35.99 -17.34
C GLN A 550 14.86 35.15 -18.43
N HIS A 551 14.08 34.17 -17.99
CA HIS A 551 13.15 33.41 -18.82
C HIS A 551 11.85 33.22 -18.05
N GLU A 552 10.71 33.42 -18.72
CA GLU A 552 9.41 33.20 -18.10
C GLU A 552 8.60 32.18 -18.91
N THR A 553 8.03 31.20 -18.22
CA THR A 553 7.03 30.28 -18.77
C THR A 553 5.72 30.46 -18.02
N LYS A 554 4.64 30.75 -18.75
CA LYS A 554 3.28 30.87 -18.19
C LYS A 554 2.47 29.62 -18.44
N HIS A 555 1.72 29.20 -17.44
CA HIS A 555 0.82 28.06 -17.47
C HIS A 555 -0.63 28.53 -17.45
N ALA A 556 -1.46 27.90 -18.27
CA ALA A 556 -2.89 28.18 -18.32
C ALA A 556 -3.70 26.89 -18.38
N TYR A 557 -4.91 27.01 -17.86
CA TYR A 557 -5.85 25.92 -17.65
C TYR A 557 -7.10 26.17 -18.49
N ASN A 558 -7.72 25.10 -18.99
CA ASN A 558 -9.03 25.20 -19.62
C ASN A 558 -10.15 25.44 -18.57
N GLU A 559 -11.38 25.64 -19.05
CA GLU A 559 -12.55 25.83 -18.20
C GLU A 559 -12.79 24.65 -17.24
N GLN A 560 -12.33 23.46 -17.61
CA GLN A 560 -12.44 22.23 -16.81
C GLN A 560 -11.31 22.07 -15.79
N GLY A 561 -10.36 23.01 -15.73
CA GLY A 561 -9.24 22.99 -14.78
C GLY A 561 -8.01 22.20 -15.22
N LEU A 562 -7.98 21.67 -16.44
CA LEU A 562 -6.85 20.92 -16.97
C LEU A 562 -5.77 21.86 -17.50
N ALA A 563 -4.52 21.63 -17.10
CA ALA A 563 -3.36 22.30 -17.68
C ALA A 563 -3.28 21.94 -19.15
N ASN A 564 -3.52 22.92 -20.02
CA ASN A 564 -3.60 22.68 -21.46
C ASN A 564 -2.76 23.66 -22.27
N ARG A 565 -2.17 24.69 -21.65
CA ARG A 565 -1.41 25.69 -22.38
C ARG A 565 -0.19 26.16 -21.61
N VAL A 566 0.93 26.21 -22.31
CA VAL A 566 2.22 26.70 -21.83
C VAL A 566 2.70 27.80 -22.78
N THR A 567 3.12 28.94 -22.24
CA THR A 567 3.60 30.08 -23.03
C THR A 567 4.98 30.49 -22.53
N PRO A 568 6.05 30.01 -23.18
CA PRO A 568 7.40 30.50 -22.94
C PRO A 568 7.53 31.95 -23.43
N ASP A 569 8.45 32.71 -22.85
CA ASP A 569 8.75 34.06 -23.30
C ASP A 569 9.27 34.07 -24.74
N SER A 570 8.91 35.13 -25.48
CA SER A 570 9.33 35.33 -26.87
C SER A 570 8.96 34.21 -27.86
N LEU A 571 8.18 33.20 -27.44
CA LEU A 571 7.73 32.08 -28.26
C LEU A 571 6.21 32.01 -28.33
N PRO A 572 5.63 31.48 -29.42
CA PRO A 572 4.20 31.23 -29.48
C PRO A 572 3.75 30.22 -28.41
N PRO A 573 2.51 30.34 -27.90
CA PRO A 573 1.96 29.40 -26.93
C PRO A 573 1.88 27.99 -27.51
N VAL A 574 2.20 27.00 -26.68
CA VAL A 574 1.96 25.57 -26.90
C VAL A 574 0.64 25.22 -26.23
N GLU A 575 -0.33 24.73 -26.99
CA GLU A 575 -1.62 24.27 -26.49
C GLU A 575 -1.77 22.77 -26.75
N TRP A 576 -1.94 21.99 -25.69
CA TRP A 576 -2.21 20.56 -25.76
C TRP A 576 -3.71 20.33 -25.89
N LEU A 577 -4.09 19.59 -26.92
CA LEU A 577 -5.47 19.18 -27.14
C LEU A 577 -5.65 17.79 -26.54
N THR A 578 -6.71 17.63 -25.77
CA THR A 578 -7.08 16.34 -25.21
C THR A 578 -8.51 15.97 -25.59
N TYR A 579 -8.80 14.68 -25.55
CA TYR A 579 -10.16 14.16 -25.62
C TYR A 579 -10.36 13.13 -24.50
N GLY A 580 -11.63 12.93 -24.13
CA GLY A 580 -11.97 12.06 -23.00
C GLY A 580 -11.28 12.52 -21.71
N SER A 581 -10.93 11.55 -20.87
CA SER A 581 -10.23 11.76 -19.59
C SER A 581 -8.72 12.07 -19.72
N GLY A 582 -8.29 12.77 -20.77
CA GLY A 582 -6.91 13.27 -20.90
C GLY A 582 -6.04 12.61 -21.98
N TYR A 583 -6.62 11.91 -22.97
CA TYR A 583 -5.85 11.40 -24.11
C TYR A 583 -5.43 12.55 -25.03
N LEU A 584 -4.14 12.64 -25.39
CA LEU A 584 -3.62 13.70 -26.26
C LEU A 584 -4.20 13.59 -27.68
N ALA A 585 -5.07 14.49 -28.09
CA ALA A 585 -5.56 14.59 -29.48
C ALA A 585 -4.53 15.27 -30.40
N GLY A 586 -3.72 16.19 -29.86
CA GLY A 586 -2.79 16.97 -30.66
C GLY A 586 -2.12 18.09 -29.89
N MET A 587 -1.38 18.93 -30.63
CA MET A 587 -0.73 20.12 -30.10
C MET A 587 -0.80 21.25 -31.12
N LYS A 588 -1.14 22.46 -30.66
CA LYS A 588 -1.04 23.69 -31.43
C LYS A 588 0.15 24.53 -30.98
N LEU A 589 0.83 25.16 -31.92
CA LEU A 589 1.85 26.18 -31.67
C LEU A 589 1.35 27.52 -32.23
N GLY A 590 1.17 28.51 -31.38
CA GLY A 590 0.64 29.82 -31.79
C GLY A 590 -0.77 29.75 -32.38
N GLY A 591 -1.59 28.80 -31.90
CA GLY A 591 -2.93 28.53 -32.41
C GLY A 591 -2.97 27.72 -33.71
N THR A 592 -1.81 27.43 -34.32
CA THR A 592 -1.73 26.58 -35.52
C THR A 592 -1.51 25.12 -35.11
N PRO A 593 -2.36 24.17 -35.50
CA PRO A 593 -2.11 22.74 -35.29
C PRO A 593 -0.73 22.36 -35.84
N ARG A 594 0.06 21.64 -35.03
CA ARG A 594 1.39 21.16 -35.42
C ARG A 594 1.52 19.68 -35.30
N VAL A 595 0.86 19.08 -34.31
CA VAL A 595 0.82 17.64 -34.10
C VAL A 595 -0.63 17.21 -34.01
N GLU A 596 -0.98 16.16 -34.74
CA GLU A 596 -2.27 15.49 -34.65
C GLU A 596 -2.03 14.01 -34.41
N TYR A 597 -2.81 13.43 -33.52
CA TYR A 597 -2.75 12.00 -33.22
C TYR A 597 -4.08 11.34 -33.57
N THR A 598 -4.03 10.36 -34.46
CA THR A 598 -5.10 9.39 -34.65
C THR A 598 -4.81 8.19 -33.77
N ARG A 599 -5.85 7.68 -33.10
CA ARG A 599 -5.77 6.48 -32.28
C ARG A 599 -6.78 5.45 -32.73
N ASP A 600 -6.43 4.20 -32.51
CA ASP A 600 -7.36 3.09 -32.69
C ASP A 600 -8.30 2.92 -31.50
N ARG A 601 -9.02 1.79 -31.59
CA ARG A 601 -9.93 1.27 -30.58
C ARG A 601 -9.28 0.86 -29.25
N LEU A 602 -7.99 1.08 -29.03
CA LEU A 602 -7.34 0.78 -27.76
C LEU A 602 -6.51 1.97 -27.26
N HIS A 603 -6.78 3.17 -27.80
CA HIS A 603 -6.01 4.39 -27.55
C HIS A 603 -4.53 4.29 -27.96
N ARG A 604 -4.18 3.32 -28.80
CA ARG A 604 -2.83 3.23 -29.34
C ARG A 604 -2.73 4.18 -30.51
N GLU A 605 -1.62 4.90 -30.60
CA GLU A 605 -1.36 5.83 -31.70
C GLU A 605 -1.26 5.05 -33.01
N THR A 606 -2.16 5.28 -33.95
CA THR A 606 -2.09 4.68 -35.29
C THR A 606 -1.53 5.63 -36.33
N VAL A 607 -1.75 6.93 -36.14
CA VAL A 607 -1.15 7.96 -37.00
C VAL A 607 -0.71 9.13 -36.12
N ARG A 608 0.48 9.65 -36.41
CA ARG A 608 0.91 10.95 -35.94
C ARG A 608 1.33 11.79 -37.12
N SER A 609 0.67 12.92 -37.29
CA SER A 609 0.98 13.88 -38.35
C SER A 609 1.66 15.10 -37.74
N PHE A 610 2.76 15.55 -38.36
CA PHE A 610 3.49 16.75 -37.97
C PHE A 610 3.69 17.70 -39.16
N GLY A 611 3.42 18.98 -38.93
CA GLY A 611 3.67 20.04 -39.91
C GLY A 611 2.62 20.18 -41.01
N SER A 612 1.42 19.60 -40.87
CA SER A 612 0.27 19.95 -41.71
C SER A 612 -0.17 21.39 -41.40
N MET A 613 -0.18 22.27 -42.39
CA MET A 613 -0.98 23.51 -42.33
C MET A 613 -2.36 23.23 -42.93
N ALA A 614 -3.38 24.00 -42.52
CA ALA A 614 -4.71 23.88 -43.09
C ALA A 614 -4.65 23.99 -44.63
N GLY A 615 -4.91 22.88 -45.32
CA GLY A 615 -4.84 22.80 -46.79
C GLY A 615 -3.51 22.31 -47.40
N SER A 616 -2.53 21.86 -46.60
CA SER A 616 -1.29 21.22 -47.10
C SER A 616 -1.18 19.76 -46.65
N ASN A 617 -0.49 18.93 -47.45
CA ASN A 617 -0.08 17.60 -46.99
C ASN A 617 0.82 17.74 -45.76
N ALA A 618 0.71 16.81 -44.80
CA ALA A 618 1.58 16.78 -43.63
C ALA A 618 3.04 16.59 -44.06
N ALA A 619 3.95 17.37 -43.48
CA ALA A 619 5.39 17.24 -43.78
C ALA A 619 5.93 15.88 -43.30
N TYR A 620 5.42 15.38 -42.18
CA TYR A 620 5.74 14.07 -41.62
C TYR A 620 4.47 13.37 -41.16
N GLU A 621 4.26 12.13 -41.60
CA GLU A 621 3.22 11.24 -41.11
C GLU A 621 3.88 9.94 -40.67
N LEU A 622 3.67 9.56 -39.41
CA LEU A 622 4.09 8.30 -38.85
C LEU A 622 2.85 7.41 -38.71
N THR A 623 2.77 6.36 -39.50
CA THR A 623 1.74 5.33 -39.34
C THR A 623 2.30 4.19 -38.49
N SER A 624 1.60 3.83 -37.43
CA SER A 624 1.94 2.68 -36.58
C SER A 624 0.88 1.60 -36.74
N THR A 625 1.33 0.36 -36.90
CA THR A 625 0.45 -0.82 -36.89
C THR A 625 0.76 -1.71 -35.71
N TYR A 626 -0.22 -2.48 -35.27
CA TYR A 626 -0.11 -3.37 -34.12
C TYR A 626 -0.49 -4.79 -34.52
N THR A 627 0.21 -5.77 -33.95
CA THR A 627 -0.17 -7.17 -34.05
C THR A 627 -1.52 -7.39 -33.37
N PRO A 628 -2.22 -8.51 -33.63
CA PRO A 628 -3.41 -8.89 -32.85
C PRO A 628 -3.15 -9.02 -31.34
N ALA A 629 -1.88 -9.16 -30.93
CA ALA A 629 -1.46 -9.16 -29.54
C ALA A 629 -1.40 -7.77 -28.90
N GLY A 630 -1.54 -6.72 -29.71
CA GLY A 630 -1.32 -5.33 -29.34
C GLY A 630 0.15 -4.92 -29.22
N GLN A 631 1.07 -5.71 -29.76
CA GLN A 631 2.48 -5.34 -29.86
C GLN A 631 2.71 -4.48 -31.11
N LEU A 632 3.63 -3.52 -31.05
CA LEU A 632 3.97 -2.67 -32.19
C LEU A 632 4.52 -3.54 -33.32
N GLN A 633 3.90 -3.49 -34.50
CA GLN A 633 4.27 -4.33 -35.65
C GLN A 633 5.11 -3.57 -36.66
N SER A 634 4.72 -2.35 -36.98
CA SER A 634 5.48 -1.50 -37.88
C SER A 634 5.30 -0.02 -37.59
N GLN A 635 6.27 0.76 -38.03
CA GLN A 635 6.26 2.21 -38.05
C GLN A 635 6.77 2.69 -39.39
N HIS A 636 5.89 3.34 -40.16
CA HIS A 636 6.23 3.87 -41.48
C HIS A 636 6.18 5.39 -41.44
N LEU A 637 7.26 6.02 -41.89
CA LEU A 637 7.34 7.47 -42.07
C LEU A 637 7.14 7.78 -43.56
N ASN A 638 6.84 9.04 -43.92
CA ASN A 638 6.76 9.55 -45.31
C ASN A 638 7.93 9.20 -46.26
N SER A 639 8.95 8.45 -45.81
CA SER A 639 10.00 7.84 -46.62
C SER A 639 10.28 6.42 -46.16
N LEU A 640 10.22 5.47 -47.11
CA LEU A 640 10.49 4.03 -46.90
C LEU A 640 11.85 3.73 -46.25
N VAL A 641 12.82 4.65 -46.29
CA VAL A 641 14.16 4.46 -45.71
C VAL A 641 14.13 4.51 -44.18
N TYR A 642 13.11 5.12 -43.58
CA TYR A 642 12.95 5.21 -42.13
C TYR A 642 11.94 4.22 -41.57
N ASP A 643 11.40 3.35 -42.42
CA ASP A 643 10.44 2.35 -42.01
C ASP A 643 11.10 1.34 -41.07
N ARG A 644 10.35 0.98 -40.03
CA ARG A 644 10.75 -0.02 -39.04
C ARG A 644 9.68 -1.09 -38.99
N ASP A 645 10.07 -2.32 -39.28
CA ASP A 645 9.27 -3.50 -38.98
C ASP A 645 9.83 -4.17 -37.73
N TYR A 646 8.93 -4.59 -36.86
CA TYR A 646 9.25 -5.14 -35.55
C TYR A 646 8.87 -6.61 -35.50
N GLY A 647 9.86 -7.45 -35.18
CA GLY A 647 9.65 -8.85 -34.80
C GLY A 647 9.42 -8.95 -33.29
N TRP A 648 8.87 -10.07 -32.84
CA TRP A 648 8.76 -10.38 -31.43
C TRP A 648 9.08 -11.85 -31.22
N ASN A 649 9.92 -12.16 -30.24
CA ASN A 649 10.25 -13.53 -29.89
C ASN A 649 9.12 -14.21 -29.07
N ASP A 650 9.32 -15.47 -28.73
CA ASP A 650 8.36 -16.27 -27.96
C ASP A 650 8.12 -15.77 -26.53
N ASN A 651 8.98 -14.91 -25.99
CA ASN A 651 8.74 -14.23 -24.71
C ASN A 651 7.94 -12.93 -24.85
N GLY A 652 7.83 -12.41 -26.07
CA GLY A 652 7.31 -11.07 -26.31
C GLY A 652 8.32 -9.96 -26.18
N ASP A 653 9.62 -10.27 -26.25
CA ASP A 653 10.68 -9.28 -26.41
C ASP A 653 10.84 -8.93 -27.89
N LEU A 654 11.20 -7.68 -28.16
CA LEU A 654 11.36 -7.08 -29.50
C LEU A 654 12.62 -7.58 -30.23
#